data_AF-A0A2P6U4G8-F1
#
_entry.id   AF-A0A2P6U4G8-F1
#
_cell.length_a   1.000
_cell.length_b   1.000
_cell.length_c   1.000
_cell.angle_alpha   90.00
_cell.angle_beta   90.00
_cell.angle_gamma   90.00
#
_symmetry.space_group_name_H-M   'P 1'
#
loop_
_entity.id
_entity.type
_entity.pdbx_description
1 polymer ?
#
loop_
_entity_poly.entity_id
_entity_poly.type
_entity_poly.pdbx_seq_one_letter_code
_entity_poly.pdbx_strand_id
1 'polypeptide(L)'
;MGRDIEEAESQIGYIRKVSGPVVVASRMGGSAMYELVRVGAEKLIGEIIRLEADTATIQVYEDTSGLTVGDTVIRSGKPLSVELGPGIMGNIFDGIQRPLKQIALDSASCFIPRGVDVPALDRSLQWEFQPKQFKVGDRITGGDIYGIVHENSLMDHKVMLPPSARGNVSWIAPAGSYSIEDKVIEVEFGGVKKEYSMLQLWPVRAPRPVAQKMLANTPLLTGQRVLDALFPGVLGGTCSIPGAFGCGKTVISQALSKYSNSDGIIYVGCGERGNEMAEVLMDFPQLTMTLPDGREESIMKRTTLVANTSNMPVAAREASIYTGITLAEYFRDMGYNFSMMADSTSRWAEALREISGRLAEMPADSGYPAYLGARLASFYERAGRVSCLGSPGREGSVTIVGAVSPPGGDFSDPVTTATLSIVQVFWGLDKKLAQRKHFPSVNWLISYSKYIKALEPFYDGFDAGFIAARKAAREILQKEDDLNEIVQLVGKDALAEGDKITLEVARLIKDDYLQQNSYTKYDKYCPFYKSVDMLRNMIAFYDAANDAVERTAAGGAEGGGKITYNVIKTRLGDLLYKLSSQKFEDPAEGEDALKAKFRALNEEIRDRFRALEEEYRSHHPSAVTMAPPKGAEKAPAKKTAKKVAEKRSRAARKQISKAETYKIYIYKVLKQVHPDTGISSKAMSIMNSFINDIFDKIAVETGNLARYNKKPTITSREIQTAVRLILPGELSKHAVSEGTKAVTKFTSG
;
A
#
# COMPACT_ATOMS: atom_id res chain seq x y z
N MET A 1 -36.05 36.92 29.58
CA MET A 1 -34.97 37.92 29.77
C MET A 1 -34.03 37.55 30.91
N GLY A 2 -34.45 37.39 32.17
CA GLY A 2 -33.52 36.97 33.24
C GLY A 2 -32.95 35.55 33.08
N ARG A 3 -33.79 34.57 32.72
CA ARG A 3 -33.37 33.16 32.53
C ARG A 3 -32.51 32.93 31.28
N ASP A 4 -32.78 33.63 30.19
CA ASP A 4 -32.01 33.49 28.94
C ASP A 4 -30.58 34.04 29.09
N ILE A 5 -30.40 35.04 29.96
CA ILE A 5 -29.07 35.61 30.29
C ILE A 5 -28.31 34.67 31.23
N GLU A 6 -28.97 34.08 32.24
CA GLU A 6 -28.36 33.06 33.11
C GLU A 6 -27.95 31.79 32.34
N GLU A 7 -28.76 31.34 31.38
CA GLU A 7 -28.40 30.21 30.50
C GLU A 7 -27.21 30.55 29.60
N ALA A 8 -27.16 31.76 29.03
CA ALA A 8 -26.04 32.21 28.21
C ALA A 8 -24.75 32.39 29.04
N GLU A 9 -24.83 32.90 30.26
CA GLU A 9 -23.69 33.01 31.19
C GLU A 9 -23.19 31.64 31.65
N SER A 10 -24.09 30.67 31.86
CA SER A 10 -23.71 29.30 32.19
C SER A 10 -22.91 28.63 31.07
N GLN A 11 -23.08 29.06 29.81
CA GLN A 11 -22.43 28.47 28.63
C GLN A 11 -21.00 28.97 28.37
N ILE A 12 -20.51 29.92 29.18
CA ILE A 12 -19.22 30.57 28.96
C ILE A 12 -18.22 30.13 30.04
N GLY A 13 -17.12 29.52 29.58
CA GLY A 13 -15.92 29.29 30.37
C GLY A 13 -14.84 30.34 30.12
N TYR A 14 -13.75 30.26 30.89
CA TYR A 14 -12.60 31.16 30.76
C TYR A 14 -11.29 30.37 30.69
N ILE A 15 -10.40 30.75 29.76
CA ILE A 15 -9.08 30.14 29.62
C ILE A 15 -8.27 30.38 30.89
N ARG A 16 -7.80 29.29 31.50
CA ARG A 16 -6.92 29.28 32.67
C ARG A 16 -5.46 29.07 32.29
N LYS A 17 -5.19 28.23 31.29
CA LYS A 17 -3.83 27.87 30.85
C LYS A 17 -3.84 27.53 29.37
N VAL A 18 -2.81 27.96 28.64
CA VAL A 18 -2.55 27.58 27.24
C VAL A 18 -1.18 26.91 27.18
N SER A 19 -1.11 25.73 26.55
CA SER A 19 0.13 24.95 26.43
C SER A 19 0.20 24.27 25.07
N GLY A 20 0.67 25.00 24.06
CA GLY A 20 0.60 24.56 22.66
C GLY A 20 -0.86 24.32 22.26
N PRO A 21 -1.20 23.20 21.58
CA PRO A 21 -2.57 22.94 21.10
C PRO A 21 -3.57 22.60 22.21
N VAL A 22 -3.12 22.44 23.46
CA VAL A 22 -3.97 22.11 24.61
C VAL A 22 -4.24 23.36 25.43
N VAL A 23 -5.52 23.66 25.62
CA VAL A 23 -6.03 24.79 26.41
C VAL A 23 -6.85 24.24 27.57
N VAL A 24 -6.61 24.75 28.78
CA VAL A 24 -7.40 24.41 29.97
C VAL A 24 -8.32 25.58 30.29
N ALA A 25 -9.62 25.34 30.27
CA ALA A 25 -10.64 26.31 30.64
C ALA A 25 -11.25 25.99 32.02
N SER A 26 -11.67 27.04 32.73
CA SER A 26 -12.39 26.99 34.02
C SER A 26 -13.83 27.46 33.84
N ARG A 27 -14.70 27.19 34.82
CA ARG A 27 -16.16 27.40 34.72
C ARG A 27 -16.81 26.62 33.58
N MET A 28 -16.40 25.36 33.45
CA MET A 28 -16.89 24.44 32.42
C MET A 28 -17.85 23.38 32.98
N GLY A 29 -18.43 23.60 34.17
CA GLY A 29 -19.47 22.76 34.74
C GLY A 29 -20.65 22.53 33.77
N GLY A 30 -21.02 21.26 33.56
CA GLY A 30 -22.08 20.87 32.63
C GLY A 30 -21.65 20.63 31.18
N SER A 31 -20.35 20.66 30.89
CA SER A 31 -19.83 20.31 29.56
C SER A 31 -19.72 18.79 29.40
N ALA A 32 -19.87 18.30 28.17
CA ALA A 32 -19.71 16.89 27.85
C ALA A 32 -18.31 16.57 27.31
N MET A 33 -17.90 15.31 27.46
CA MET A 33 -16.69 14.81 26.81
C MET A 33 -16.89 14.78 25.29
N TYR A 34 -15.87 15.18 24.52
CA TYR A 34 -15.89 15.32 23.05
C TYR A 34 -16.84 16.40 22.53
N GLU A 35 -17.29 17.31 23.38
CA GLU A 35 -18.08 18.47 22.97
C GLU A 35 -17.20 19.50 22.26
N LEU A 36 -17.74 20.11 21.20
CA LEU A 36 -17.08 21.17 20.46
C LEU A 36 -17.27 22.51 21.19
N VAL A 37 -16.20 23.30 21.23
CA VAL A 37 -16.16 24.61 21.88
C VAL A 37 -15.53 25.65 20.94
N ARG A 38 -15.88 26.91 21.13
CA ARG A 38 -15.27 28.06 20.45
C ARG A 38 -14.40 28.82 21.44
N VAL A 39 -13.10 28.87 21.18
CA VAL A 39 -12.07 29.37 22.10
C VAL A 39 -11.55 30.73 21.65
N GLY A 40 -11.52 31.71 22.55
CA GLY A 40 -10.93 33.03 22.30
C GLY A 40 -11.83 33.99 21.53
N ALA A 41 -11.33 35.20 21.33
CA ALA A 41 -12.02 36.24 20.56
C ALA A 41 -12.20 35.86 19.08
N GLU A 42 -11.21 35.16 18.52
CA GLU A 42 -11.24 34.62 17.15
C GLU A 42 -12.16 33.39 17.01
N LYS A 43 -12.79 32.90 18.09
CA LYS A 43 -13.70 31.74 18.08
C LYS A 43 -13.11 30.48 17.43
N LEU A 44 -11.86 30.17 17.78
CA LEU A 44 -11.14 28.99 17.30
C LEU A 44 -11.88 27.72 17.67
N ILE A 45 -11.94 26.76 16.76
CA ILE A 45 -12.65 25.49 17.01
C ILE A 45 -11.79 24.59 17.92
N GLY A 46 -12.37 24.07 18.99
CA GLY A 46 -11.73 23.09 19.87
C GLY A 46 -12.69 21.99 20.31
N GLU A 47 -12.16 20.92 20.89
CA GLU A 47 -12.91 19.78 21.42
C GLU A 47 -12.46 19.46 22.85
N ILE A 48 -13.42 19.20 23.74
CA ILE A 48 -13.15 18.81 25.12
C ILE A 48 -12.68 17.36 25.17
N ILE A 49 -11.51 17.13 25.75
CA ILE A 49 -10.87 15.79 25.83
C ILE A 49 -10.79 15.24 27.25
N ARG A 50 -10.75 16.11 28.27
CA ARG A 50 -10.73 15.71 29.69
C ARG A 50 -11.53 16.70 30.51
N LEU A 51 -12.28 16.19 31.48
CA LEU A 51 -13.06 16.98 32.43
C LEU A 51 -12.58 16.65 33.84
N GLU A 52 -12.18 17.68 34.59
CA GLU A 52 -11.74 17.60 35.97
C GLU A 52 -12.55 18.61 36.80
N ALA A 53 -13.62 18.12 37.44
CA ALA A 53 -14.59 18.94 38.17
C ALA A 53 -15.13 20.11 37.32
N ASP A 54 -14.72 21.35 37.63
CA ASP A 54 -15.14 22.57 36.92
C ASP A 54 -14.14 23.02 35.83
N THR A 55 -13.07 22.26 35.63
CA THR A 55 -12.07 22.53 34.59
C THR A 55 -12.19 21.54 33.44
N ALA A 56 -12.06 22.05 32.22
CA ALA A 56 -12.04 21.26 31.01
C ALA A 56 -10.71 21.43 30.28
N THR A 57 -10.09 20.32 29.89
CA THR A 57 -8.97 20.31 28.96
C THR A 57 -9.54 20.21 27.56
N ILE A 58 -9.21 21.20 26.74
CA ILE A 58 -9.68 21.40 25.37
C ILE A 58 -8.50 21.26 24.44
N GLN A 59 -8.70 20.49 23.37
CA GLN A 59 -7.79 20.40 22.25
C GLN A 59 -8.27 21.34 21.15
N VAL A 60 -7.44 22.30 20.77
CA VAL A 60 -7.79 23.28 19.72
C VAL A 60 -7.35 22.74 18.36
N TYR A 61 -8.24 22.83 17.36
CA TYR A 61 -8.03 22.38 15.99
C TYR A 61 -7.30 23.39 15.11
N GLU A 62 -7.01 24.57 15.66
CA GLU A 62 -6.34 25.71 15.04
C GLU A 62 -5.08 26.10 15.81
N ASP A 63 -4.29 27.01 15.27
CA ASP A 63 -3.13 27.56 15.98
C ASP A 63 -3.59 28.42 17.17
N THR A 64 -3.09 28.09 18.36
CA THR A 64 -3.41 28.77 19.63
C THR A 64 -2.58 30.04 19.87
N SER A 65 -1.68 30.39 18.95
CA SER A 65 -0.82 31.56 19.07
C SER A 65 -1.63 32.85 19.17
N GLY A 66 -1.49 33.59 20.28
CA GLY A 66 -2.23 34.83 20.54
C GLY A 66 -3.42 34.69 21.48
N LEU A 67 -3.78 33.46 21.89
CA LEU A 67 -4.73 33.26 22.99
C LEU A 67 -4.14 33.71 24.32
N THR A 68 -4.95 34.38 25.14
CA THR A 68 -4.54 34.89 26.46
C THR A 68 -5.36 34.26 27.59
N VAL A 69 -4.81 34.30 28.81
CA VAL A 69 -5.53 33.84 30.00
C VAL A 69 -6.67 34.82 30.30
N GLY A 70 -7.87 34.29 30.54
CA GLY A 70 -9.08 35.10 30.71
C GLY A 70 -9.94 35.22 29.46
N ASP A 71 -9.46 34.78 28.29
CA ASP A 71 -10.28 34.70 27.08
C ASP A 71 -11.48 33.76 27.27
N THR A 72 -12.58 34.09 26.61
CA THR A 72 -13.84 33.33 26.72
C THR A 72 -13.82 32.03 25.93
N VAL A 73 -14.47 31.01 26.46
CA VAL A 73 -14.72 29.72 25.80
C VAL A 73 -16.22 29.47 25.75
N ILE A 74 -16.78 29.39 24.54
CA ILE A 74 -18.22 29.20 24.32
C ILE A 74 -18.48 27.72 24.01
N ARG A 75 -19.45 27.13 24.70
CA ARG A 75 -19.86 25.74 24.51
C ARG A 75 -20.89 25.60 23.41
N SER A 76 -20.77 24.55 22.59
CA SER A 76 -21.75 24.29 21.50
C SER A 76 -22.83 23.27 21.88
N GLY A 77 -22.64 22.49 22.94
CA GLY A 77 -23.52 21.40 23.37
C GLY A 77 -23.53 20.20 22.42
N LYS A 78 -22.70 20.20 21.36
CA LYS A 78 -22.69 19.17 20.31
C LYS A 78 -21.27 18.64 20.10
N PRO A 79 -21.10 17.35 19.80
CA PRO A 79 -19.80 16.82 19.39
C PRO A 79 -19.44 17.30 17.99
N LEU A 80 -18.15 17.14 17.62
CA LEU A 80 -17.70 17.38 16.25
C LEU A 80 -18.55 16.58 15.27
N SER A 81 -19.28 17.31 14.43
CA SER A 81 -20.27 16.77 13.50
C SER A 81 -20.01 17.33 12.12
N VAL A 82 -20.29 16.52 11.11
CA VAL A 82 -20.15 16.88 9.70
C VAL A 82 -21.52 17.10 9.08
N GLU A 83 -21.57 18.05 8.16
CA GLU A 83 -22.71 18.35 7.29
C GLU A 83 -22.76 17.33 6.15
N LEU A 84 -23.85 16.58 6.07
CA LEU A 84 -24.08 15.56 5.04
C LEU A 84 -25.28 16.00 4.19
N GLY A 85 -25.10 16.10 2.88
CA GLY A 85 -26.12 16.57 1.95
C GLY A 85 -25.56 16.71 0.52
N PRO A 86 -26.39 17.18 -0.44
CA PRO A 86 -25.93 17.43 -1.80
C PRO A 86 -24.90 18.58 -1.83
N GLY A 87 -23.91 18.50 -2.73
CA GLY A 87 -22.80 19.44 -2.83
C GLY A 87 -21.52 18.98 -2.13
N ILE A 88 -21.40 17.70 -1.76
CA ILE A 88 -20.16 17.13 -1.20
C ILE A 88 -19.22 16.70 -2.32
N MET A 89 -19.77 16.18 -3.42
CA MET A 89 -18.99 15.58 -4.49
C MET A 89 -18.27 16.66 -5.31
N GLY A 90 -16.98 16.46 -5.59
CA GLY A 90 -16.13 17.43 -6.26
C GLY A 90 -15.60 18.55 -5.37
N ASN A 91 -16.06 18.63 -4.12
CA ASN A 91 -15.55 19.60 -3.16
C ASN A 91 -14.29 19.13 -2.44
N ILE A 92 -13.52 20.12 -1.99
CA ILE A 92 -12.25 19.94 -1.29
C ILE A 92 -12.40 20.56 0.10
N PHE A 93 -12.32 19.70 1.11
CA PHE A 93 -12.49 20.05 2.51
C PHE A 93 -11.15 20.06 3.25
N ASP A 94 -11.07 20.81 4.34
CA ASP A 94 -10.03 20.64 5.35
C ASP A 94 -10.42 19.54 6.37
N GLY A 95 -9.58 19.32 7.40
CA GLY A 95 -9.82 18.27 8.40
C GLY A 95 -11.10 18.41 9.23
N ILE A 96 -11.67 19.62 9.30
CA ILE A 96 -12.92 19.92 10.02
C ILE A 96 -14.08 20.27 9.08
N GLN A 97 -13.95 19.88 7.80
CA GLN A 97 -14.97 20.00 6.77
C GLN A 97 -15.26 21.43 6.26
N ARG A 98 -14.28 22.35 6.31
CA ARG A 98 -14.43 23.67 5.66
C ARG A 98 -13.97 23.63 4.20
N PRO A 99 -14.72 24.24 3.26
CA PRO A 99 -14.38 24.22 1.84
C PRO A 99 -13.20 25.15 1.52
N LEU A 100 -12.08 24.59 1.07
CA LEU A 100 -10.84 25.36 0.81
C LEU A 100 -11.01 26.39 -0.31
N LYS A 101 -11.81 26.06 -1.34
CA LYS A 101 -12.07 26.97 -2.46
C LYS A 101 -12.82 28.22 -2.00
N GLN A 102 -13.82 28.05 -1.13
CA GLN A 102 -14.60 29.17 -0.61
C GLN A 102 -13.77 30.03 0.33
N ILE A 103 -12.97 29.43 1.22
CA ILE A 103 -12.05 30.17 2.09
C ILE A 103 -11.10 31.03 1.26
N ALA A 104 -10.53 30.50 0.18
CA ALA A 104 -9.63 31.24 -0.69
C ALA A 104 -10.32 32.44 -1.38
N LEU A 105 -11.58 32.27 -1.79
CA LEU A 105 -12.39 33.33 -2.41
C LEU A 105 -12.78 34.41 -1.39
N ASP A 106 -13.28 34.02 -0.22
CA ASP A 106 -13.76 34.94 0.83
C ASP A 106 -12.63 35.74 1.46
N SER A 107 -11.47 35.10 1.70
CA SER A 107 -10.29 35.76 2.28
C SER A 107 -9.45 36.53 1.27
N ALA A 108 -9.66 36.31 -0.03
CA ALA A 108 -8.84 36.81 -1.14
C ALA A 108 -7.32 36.63 -0.91
N SER A 109 -6.93 35.55 -0.21
CA SER A 109 -5.55 35.29 0.20
C SER A 109 -5.17 33.83 -0.03
N CYS A 110 -3.87 33.55 -0.15
CA CYS A 110 -3.36 32.19 -0.28
C CYS A 110 -3.19 31.46 1.07
N PHE A 111 -3.46 32.16 2.18
CA PHE A 111 -3.35 31.61 3.53
C PHE A 111 -4.75 31.37 4.09
N ILE A 112 -4.86 30.37 4.97
CA ILE A 112 -6.11 30.12 5.70
C ILE A 112 -6.09 31.02 6.94
N PRO A 113 -6.99 32.01 7.05
CA PRO A 113 -7.06 32.84 8.24
C PRO A 113 -7.55 32.01 9.44
N ARG A 114 -7.16 32.42 10.64
CA ARG A 114 -7.59 31.78 11.89
C ARG A 114 -9.02 32.20 12.23
N GLY A 115 -9.78 31.30 12.84
CA GLY A 115 -11.14 31.56 13.29
C GLY A 115 -12.16 31.72 12.16
N VAL A 116 -11.80 31.33 10.93
CA VAL A 116 -12.70 31.41 9.78
C VAL A 116 -13.81 30.37 9.92
N ASP A 117 -15.04 30.87 9.95
CA ASP A 117 -16.27 30.09 10.06
C ASP A 117 -17.03 30.20 8.74
N VAL A 118 -16.82 29.21 7.87
CA VAL A 118 -17.48 29.10 6.55
C VAL A 118 -18.30 27.81 6.58
N PRO A 119 -19.57 27.83 6.13
CA PRO A 119 -20.40 26.63 6.09
C PRO A 119 -19.76 25.56 5.19
N ALA A 120 -19.95 24.29 5.53
CA ALA A 120 -19.34 23.20 4.77
C ALA A 120 -19.93 23.12 3.36
N LEU A 121 -21.26 23.25 3.26
CA LEU A 121 -21.99 23.24 2.01
C LEU A 121 -22.51 24.64 1.64
N ASP A 122 -22.53 24.92 0.33
CA ASP A 122 -23.00 26.21 -0.19
C ASP A 122 -24.53 26.31 -0.07
N ARG A 123 -24.98 27.31 0.68
CA ARG A 123 -26.41 27.58 0.96
C ARG A 123 -27.10 28.34 -0.18
N SER A 124 -26.33 28.95 -1.08
CA SER A 124 -26.84 29.73 -2.20
C SER A 124 -27.24 28.84 -3.38
N LEU A 125 -26.64 27.66 -3.51
CA LEU A 125 -26.95 26.71 -4.57
C LEU A 125 -28.35 26.11 -4.40
N GLN A 126 -29.09 26.09 -5.51
CA GLN A 126 -30.41 25.52 -5.61
C GLN A 126 -30.32 24.17 -6.31
N TRP A 127 -30.90 23.15 -5.69
CA TRP A 127 -30.88 21.77 -6.17
C TRP A 127 -32.26 21.34 -6.64
N GLU A 128 -32.32 20.64 -7.77
CA GLU A 128 -33.56 20.05 -8.26
C GLU A 128 -33.88 18.80 -7.43
N PHE A 129 -34.93 18.92 -6.60
CA PHE A 129 -35.42 17.86 -5.75
C PHE A 129 -36.59 17.13 -6.41
N GLN A 130 -36.47 15.80 -6.46
CA GLN A 130 -37.53 14.91 -6.93
C GLN A 130 -38.00 14.03 -5.77
N PRO A 131 -39.20 14.27 -5.20
CA PRO A 131 -39.73 13.44 -4.13
C PRO A 131 -40.05 12.03 -4.65
N LYS A 132 -39.77 11.02 -3.83
CA LYS A 132 -40.25 9.65 -4.08
C LYS A 132 -41.72 9.55 -3.70
N GLN A 133 -42.45 8.56 -4.24
CA GLN A 133 -43.89 8.36 -3.99
C GLN A 133 -44.21 7.96 -2.52
N PHE A 134 -44.08 8.91 -1.59
CA PHE A 134 -44.66 8.84 -0.24
C PHE A 134 -45.94 9.67 -0.22
N LYS A 135 -46.98 9.14 0.39
CA LYS A 135 -48.22 9.87 0.67
C LYS A 135 -48.20 10.44 2.08
N VAL A 136 -48.93 11.53 2.27
CA VAL A 136 -49.20 12.06 3.62
C VAL A 136 -49.92 10.98 4.43
N GLY A 137 -49.38 10.64 5.60
CA GLY A 137 -49.85 9.58 6.48
C GLY A 137 -49.02 8.29 6.43
N ASP A 138 -48.12 8.13 5.44
CA ASP A 138 -47.26 6.95 5.35
C ASP A 138 -46.25 6.92 6.49
N ARG A 139 -45.90 5.70 6.93
CA ARG A 139 -44.89 5.48 7.97
C ARG A 139 -43.51 5.54 7.35
N ILE A 140 -42.64 6.36 7.93
CA ILE A 140 -41.24 6.50 7.53
C ILE A 140 -40.32 6.22 8.72
N THR A 141 -39.20 5.56 8.45
CA THR A 141 -38.16 5.26 9.44
C THR A 141 -36.81 5.84 9.02
N GLY A 142 -35.88 5.92 9.97
CA GLY A 142 -34.53 6.39 9.74
C GLY A 142 -33.82 5.56 8.67
N GLY A 143 -33.19 6.26 7.73
CA GLY A 143 -32.58 5.68 6.55
C GLY A 143 -33.46 5.67 5.30
N ASP A 144 -34.78 5.83 5.42
CA ASP A 144 -35.66 5.81 4.24
C ASP A 144 -35.34 6.94 3.26
N ILE A 145 -35.34 6.63 1.97
CA ILE A 145 -35.06 7.61 0.89
C ILE A 145 -36.36 8.31 0.52
N TYR A 146 -36.53 9.57 0.92
CA TYR A 146 -37.75 10.33 0.61
C TYR A 146 -37.64 11.20 -0.64
N GLY A 147 -36.44 11.38 -1.20
CA GLY A 147 -36.27 12.03 -2.49
C GLY A 147 -34.88 11.84 -3.09
N ILE A 148 -34.74 12.29 -4.33
CA ILE A 148 -33.53 12.20 -5.13
C ILE A 148 -33.18 13.61 -5.61
N VAL A 149 -31.90 13.95 -5.51
CA VAL A 149 -31.32 15.19 -6.02
C VAL A 149 -30.24 14.83 -7.01
N HIS A 150 -30.33 15.37 -8.23
CA HIS A 150 -29.26 15.18 -9.21
C HIS A 150 -28.10 16.13 -8.89
N GLU A 151 -27.04 15.59 -8.29
CA GLU A 151 -25.87 16.37 -7.89
C GLU A 151 -24.89 16.54 -9.07
N ASN A 152 -24.55 15.45 -9.74
CA ASN A 152 -23.60 15.42 -10.86
C ASN A 152 -24.10 14.49 -11.98
N SER A 153 -23.53 14.59 -13.18
CA SER A 153 -23.82 13.68 -14.30
C SER A 153 -23.64 12.19 -13.97
N LEU A 154 -22.82 11.88 -12.97
CA LEU A 154 -22.39 10.53 -12.61
C LEU A 154 -23.21 9.90 -11.49
N MET A 155 -23.82 10.72 -10.64
CA MET A 155 -24.33 10.25 -9.36
C MET A 155 -25.55 11.03 -8.91
N ASP A 156 -26.58 10.25 -8.58
CA ASP A 156 -27.82 10.73 -7.98
C ASP A 156 -27.70 10.72 -6.46
N HIS A 157 -27.88 11.88 -5.85
CA HIS A 157 -27.84 12.03 -4.42
C HIS A 157 -29.18 11.61 -3.83
N LYS A 158 -29.19 10.49 -3.11
CA LYS A 158 -30.40 9.96 -2.49
C LYS A 158 -30.57 10.61 -1.12
N VAL A 159 -31.56 11.48 -0.97
CA VAL A 159 -31.83 12.18 0.29
C VAL A 159 -32.55 11.22 1.25
N MET A 160 -31.92 11.00 2.40
CA MET A 160 -32.34 10.00 3.39
C MET A 160 -32.75 10.65 4.70
N LEU A 161 -33.76 10.08 5.36
CA LEU A 161 -34.15 10.52 6.69
C LEU A 161 -33.04 10.16 7.71
N PRO A 162 -32.69 11.04 8.66
CA PRO A 162 -31.69 10.75 9.68
C PRO A 162 -31.99 9.46 10.46
N PRO A 163 -30.99 8.63 10.83
CA PRO A 163 -31.23 7.32 11.43
C PRO A 163 -32.03 7.32 12.75
N SER A 164 -32.01 8.41 13.50
CA SER A 164 -32.73 8.56 14.77
C SER A 164 -34.20 8.96 14.61
N ALA A 165 -34.60 9.35 13.40
CA ALA A 165 -35.94 9.82 13.10
C ALA A 165 -36.87 8.65 12.72
N ARG A 166 -38.13 8.72 13.14
CA ARG A 166 -39.21 7.81 12.75
C ARG A 166 -40.53 8.52 12.96
N GLY A 167 -41.55 8.18 12.19
CA GLY A 167 -42.90 8.72 12.38
C GLY A 167 -43.76 8.62 11.13
N ASN A 168 -44.84 9.39 11.10
CA ASN A 168 -45.73 9.47 9.95
C ASN A 168 -45.45 10.75 9.17
N VAL A 169 -45.44 10.68 7.84
CA VAL A 169 -45.24 11.86 6.98
C VAL A 169 -46.46 12.76 7.11
N SER A 170 -46.27 13.99 7.57
CA SER A 170 -47.33 15.00 7.68
C SER A 170 -47.34 15.94 6.47
N TRP A 171 -46.17 16.22 5.90
CA TRP A 171 -46.00 17.04 4.71
C TRP A 171 -44.71 16.66 3.97
N ILE A 172 -44.74 16.75 2.64
CA ILE A 172 -43.58 16.55 1.76
C ILE A 172 -43.58 17.66 0.70
N ALA A 173 -42.40 18.21 0.41
CA ALA A 173 -42.24 19.24 -0.59
C ALA A 173 -42.48 18.68 -2.01
N PRO A 174 -43.16 19.42 -2.91
CA PRO A 174 -43.31 19.03 -4.31
C PRO A 174 -41.98 19.07 -5.06
N ALA A 175 -41.91 18.45 -6.23
CA ALA A 175 -40.73 18.53 -7.09
C ALA A 175 -40.43 20.00 -7.46
N GLY A 176 -39.17 20.41 -7.33
CA GLY A 176 -38.79 21.81 -7.53
C GLY A 176 -37.34 22.09 -7.16
N SER A 177 -36.92 23.34 -7.33
CA SER A 177 -35.59 23.81 -6.92
C SER A 177 -35.64 24.32 -5.48
N TYR A 178 -34.78 23.78 -4.62
CA TYR A 178 -34.69 24.15 -3.21
C TYR A 178 -33.23 24.32 -2.78
N SER A 179 -33.00 25.14 -1.76
CA SER A 179 -31.73 25.19 -1.05
C SER A 179 -31.58 23.98 -0.12
N ILE A 180 -30.35 23.74 0.32
CA ILE A 180 -29.99 22.69 1.28
C ILE A 180 -30.66 22.90 2.66
N GLU A 181 -30.93 24.16 3.03
CA GLU A 181 -31.58 24.51 4.31
C GLU A 181 -33.12 24.47 4.24
N ASP A 182 -33.70 24.50 3.03
CA ASP A 182 -35.14 24.53 2.87
C ASP A 182 -35.76 23.24 3.40
N LYS A 183 -36.93 23.37 4.02
CA LYS A 183 -37.66 22.22 4.55
C LYS A 183 -38.20 21.37 3.41
N VAL A 184 -37.92 20.07 3.48
CA VAL A 184 -38.33 19.12 2.43
C VAL A 184 -39.37 18.13 2.94
N ILE A 185 -39.29 17.74 4.21
CA ILE A 185 -40.24 16.78 4.80
C ILE A 185 -40.53 17.11 6.26
N GLU A 186 -41.79 16.94 6.66
CA GLU A 186 -42.26 17.09 8.04
C GLU A 186 -42.80 15.76 8.55
N VAL A 187 -42.24 15.24 9.63
CA VAL A 187 -42.59 13.93 10.21
C VAL A 187 -43.18 14.12 11.60
N GLU A 188 -44.32 13.49 11.85
CA GLU A 188 -45.00 13.49 13.14
C GLU A 188 -44.73 12.18 13.91
N PHE A 189 -44.24 12.32 15.15
CA PHE A 189 -44.02 11.18 16.05
C PHE A 189 -44.47 11.53 17.47
N GLY A 190 -45.44 10.77 18.01
CA GLY A 190 -45.93 10.97 19.38
C GLY A 190 -46.53 12.36 19.63
N GLY A 191 -47.16 12.97 18.62
CA GLY A 191 -47.75 14.32 18.69
C GLY A 191 -46.76 15.47 18.54
N VAL A 192 -45.46 15.19 18.34
CA VAL A 192 -44.45 16.22 18.03
C VAL A 192 -44.13 16.15 16.54
N LYS A 193 -44.29 17.28 15.85
CA LYS A 193 -43.87 17.44 14.45
C LYS A 193 -42.44 17.92 14.38
N LYS A 194 -41.61 17.25 13.57
CA LYS A 194 -40.22 17.60 13.31
C LYS A 194 -40.02 17.84 11.81
N GLU A 195 -39.37 18.95 11.50
CA GLU A 195 -39.01 19.33 10.14
C GLU A 195 -37.60 18.81 9.80
N TYR A 196 -37.42 18.34 8.57
CA TYR A 196 -36.14 17.89 8.03
C TYR A 196 -35.88 18.58 6.68
N SER A 197 -34.65 19.08 6.51
CA SER A 197 -34.13 19.60 5.24
C SER A 197 -33.33 18.52 4.50
N MET A 198 -32.68 18.88 3.38
CA MET A 198 -31.76 17.95 2.69
C MET A 198 -30.46 17.72 3.47
N LEU A 199 -30.15 18.62 4.41
CA LEU A 199 -28.98 18.57 5.26
C LEU A 199 -29.21 17.68 6.48
N GLN A 200 -28.24 16.84 6.80
CA GLN A 200 -28.19 16.17 8.10
C GLN A 200 -26.82 16.41 8.76
N LEU A 201 -26.83 16.61 10.07
CA LEU A 201 -25.63 16.69 10.89
C LEU A 201 -25.37 15.33 11.52
N TRP A 202 -24.15 14.81 11.38
CA TRP A 202 -23.77 13.52 11.98
C TRP A 202 -22.43 13.61 12.73
N PRO A 203 -22.34 13.09 13.97
CA PRO A 203 -21.09 13.07 14.73
C PRO A 203 -20.03 12.17 14.09
N VAL A 204 -18.82 12.69 13.87
CA VAL A 204 -17.77 11.96 13.12
C VAL A 204 -17.20 10.74 13.85
N ARG A 205 -17.26 10.76 15.20
CA ARG A 205 -16.76 9.68 16.06
C ARG A 205 -17.75 8.53 16.21
N ALA A 206 -19.03 8.72 15.83
CA ALA A 206 -20.03 7.66 15.89
C ALA A 206 -20.18 6.99 14.51
N PRO A 207 -20.03 5.66 14.41
CA PRO A 207 -20.28 4.97 13.16
C PRO A 207 -21.76 5.07 12.78
N ARG A 208 -22.06 5.21 11.48
CA ARG A 208 -23.44 5.23 11.02
C ARG A 208 -24.09 3.85 11.18
N PRO A 209 -25.32 3.78 11.74
CA PRO A 209 -25.99 2.52 11.99
C PRO A 209 -26.40 1.83 10.69
N VAL A 210 -26.34 0.49 10.68
CA VAL A 210 -26.64 -0.36 9.52
C VAL A 210 -27.61 -1.47 9.92
N ALA A 211 -28.32 -2.07 8.95
CA ALA A 211 -29.25 -3.16 9.25
C ALA A 211 -28.52 -4.46 9.58
N GLN A 212 -27.58 -4.86 8.72
CA GLN A 212 -26.79 -6.08 8.89
C GLN A 212 -25.44 -5.97 8.17
N LYS A 213 -24.36 -6.48 8.78
CA LYS A 213 -23.06 -6.66 8.10
C LYS A 213 -23.10 -7.95 7.25
N MET A 214 -22.66 -7.85 6.00
CA MET A 214 -22.63 -8.95 5.04
C MET A 214 -21.19 -9.36 4.71
N LEU A 215 -21.03 -10.59 4.22
CA LEU A 215 -19.74 -11.04 3.70
C LEU A 215 -19.47 -10.38 2.34
N ALA A 216 -18.25 -9.87 2.16
CA ALA A 216 -17.81 -9.31 0.90
C ALA A 216 -17.46 -10.45 -0.07
N ASN A 217 -18.15 -10.52 -1.21
CA ASN A 217 -17.98 -11.55 -2.23
C ASN A 217 -17.55 -11.00 -3.60
N THR A 218 -17.51 -9.67 -3.76
CA THR A 218 -17.14 -9.00 -5.01
C THR A 218 -15.72 -8.44 -4.88
N PRO A 219 -14.79 -8.72 -5.82
CA PRO A 219 -13.45 -8.18 -5.75
C PRO A 219 -13.43 -6.68 -6.04
N LEU A 220 -12.52 -5.99 -5.38
CA LEU A 220 -12.13 -4.63 -5.73
C LEU A 220 -11.10 -4.73 -6.86
N LEU A 221 -11.50 -4.35 -8.06
CA LEU A 221 -10.59 -4.32 -9.20
C LEU A 221 -9.82 -3.01 -9.14
N THR A 222 -8.50 -3.10 -9.03
CA THR A 222 -7.60 -1.93 -8.94
C THR A 222 -7.05 -1.54 -10.31
N GLY A 223 -7.12 -2.44 -11.29
CA GLY A 223 -6.50 -2.28 -12.61
C GLY A 223 -5.01 -2.63 -12.63
N GLN A 224 -4.43 -2.99 -11.48
CA GLN A 224 -3.05 -3.44 -11.36
C GLN A 224 -3.01 -4.97 -11.31
N ARG A 225 -2.23 -5.60 -12.20
CA ARG A 225 -2.12 -7.06 -12.33
C ARG A 225 -1.72 -7.74 -11.03
N VAL A 226 -0.69 -7.23 -10.36
CA VAL A 226 -0.19 -7.82 -9.10
C VAL A 226 -1.21 -7.75 -7.97
N LEU A 227 -1.96 -6.64 -7.86
CA LEU A 227 -2.93 -6.43 -6.80
C LEU A 227 -4.19 -7.28 -7.06
N ASP A 228 -4.68 -7.28 -8.30
CA ASP A 228 -5.92 -7.99 -8.65
C ASP A 228 -5.71 -9.50 -8.72
N ALA A 229 -4.53 -9.96 -9.16
CA ALA A 229 -4.26 -11.39 -9.31
C ALA A 229 -3.68 -12.04 -8.06
N LEU A 230 -2.58 -11.51 -7.49
CA LEU A 230 -1.90 -12.17 -6.39
C LEU A 230 -2.50 -11.82 -5.03
N PHE A 231 -2.87 -10.56 -4.80
CA PHE A 231 -3.28 -10.05 -3.49
C PHE A 231 -4.63 -9.29 -3.57
N PRO A 232 -5.72 -9.95 -4.00
CA PRO A 232 -6.96 -9.26 -4.29
C PRO A 232 -7.57 -8.63 -3.03
N GLY A 233 -8.07 -7.41 -3.21
CA GLY A 233 -9.00 -6.75 -2.30
C GLY A 233 -10.45 -7.08 -2.65
N VAL A 234 -11.37 -6.75 -1.73
CA VAL A 234 -12.82 -6.92 -1.93
C VAL A 234 -13.53 -5.60 -1.71
N LEU A 235 -14.67 -5.42 -2.36
CA LEU A 235 -15.57 -4.29 -2.09
C LEU A 235 -16.13 -4.44 -0.67
N GLY A 236 -15.81 -3.48 0.21
CA GLY A 236 -16.07 -3.58 1.64
C GLY A 236 -14.89 -4.12 2.45
N GLY A 237 -13.75 -4.37 1.81
CA GLY A 237 -12.56 -4.90 2.47
C GLY A 237 -11.67 -3.83 3.09
N THR A 238 -10.77 -4.29 3.96
CA THR A 238 -9.69 -3.48 4.54
C THR A 238 -8.35 -3.85 3.91
N CYS A 239 -7.66 -2.87 3.32
CA CYS A 239 -6.34 -3.02 2.72
C CYS A 239 -5.34 -2.07 3.37
N SER A 240 -4.10 -2.51 3.54
CA SER A 240 -2.98 -1.67 3.98
C SER A 240 -1.88 -1.66 2.93
N ILE A 241 -1.33 -0.47 2.67
CA ILE A 241 -0.18 -0.25 1.79
C ILE A 241 0.97 0.31 2.62
N PRO A 242 1.75 -0.53 3.31
CA PRO A 242 2.96 -0.05 3.94
C PRO A 242 4.08 0.08 2.92
N GLY A 243 4.91 1.09 3.13
CA GLY A 243 6.13 1.24 2.36
C GLY A 243 6.92 2.46 2.78
N ALA A 244 8.21 2.47 2.47
CA ALA A 244 9.02 3.66 2.64
C ALA A 244 8.53 4.81 1.74
N PHE A 245 9.02 6.02 2.01
CA PHE A 245 8.77 7.18 1.14
C PHE A 245 9.35 6.92 -0.26
N GLY A 246 8.61 7.30 -1.31
CA GLY A 246 9.02 7.14 -2.70
C GLY A 246 8.87 5.73 -3.28
N CYS A 247 8.26 4.78 -2.57
CA CYS A 247 7.99 3.44 -3.11
C CYS A 247 6.78 3.39 -4.08
N GLY A 248 6.01 4.48 -4.23
CA GLY A 248 4.85 4.53 -5.13
C GLY A 248 3.48 4.32 -4.45
N LYS A 249 3.36 4.59 -3.15
CA LYS A 249 2.07 4.53 -2.41
C LYS A 249 1.00 5.43 -3.04
N THR A 250 1.35 6.69 -3.29
CA THR A 250 0.46 7.67 -3.91
C THR A 250 0.09 7.28 -5.34
N VAL A 251 1.02 6.69 -6.10
CA VAL A 251 0.75 6.20 -7.47
C VAL A 251 -0.29 5.07 -7.45
N ILE A 252 -0.16 4.10 -6.53
CA ILE A 252 -1.18 3.05 -6.36
C ILE A 252 -2.51 3.67 -5.93
N SER A 253 -2.47 4.68 -5.06
CA SER A 253 -3.68 5.35 -4.59
C SER A 253 -4.41 6.09 -5.72
N GLN A 254 -3.64 6.81 -6.54
CA GLN A 254 -4.14 7.49 -7.73
C GLN A 254 -4.65 6.50 -8.78
N ALA A 255 -4.00 5.35 -8.95
CA ALA A 255 -4.47 4.31 -9.87
C ALA A 255 -5.81 3.72 -9.39
N LEU A 256 -5.96 3.48 -8.10
CA LEU A 256 -7.21 2.99 -7.52
C LEU A 256 -8.34 4.01 -7.67
N SER A 257 -8.09 5.30 -7.44
CA SER A 257 -9.12 6.33 -7.60
C SER A 257 -9.60 6.45 -9.06
N LYS A 258 -8.72 6.19 -10.02
CA LYS A 258 -9.02 6.21 -11.45
C LYS A 258 -9.78 4.97 -11.91
N TYR A 259 -9.24 3.80 -11.64
CA TYR A 259 -9.62 2.58 -12.34
C TYR A 259 -10.46 1.62 -11.50
N SER A 260 -10.73 1.96 -10.23
CA SER A 260 -11.55 1.10 -9.40
C SER A 260 -12.99 1.01 -9.90
N ASN A 261 -13.56 -0.17 -9.70
CA ASN A 261 -14.98 -0.46 -9.86
C ASN A 261 -15.85 0.10 -8.70
N SER A 262 -15.37 1.13 -8.01
CA SER A 262 -16.13 1.85 -6.97
C SER A 262 -16.93 2.98 -7.61
N ASP A 263 -18.12 3.24 -7.09
CA ASP A 263 -19.02 4.30 -7.58
C ASP A 263 -18.47 5.69 -7.27
N GLY A 264 -17.83 5.84 -6.09
CA GLY A 264 -17.19 7.07 -5.67
C GLY A 264 -15.98 6.85 -4.76
N ILE A 265 -15.16 7.89 -4.63
CA ILE A 265 -13.89 7.85 -3.90
C ILE A 265 -13.86 8.98 -2.85
N ILE A 266 -13.46 8.64 -1.63
CA ILE A 266 -13.06 9.64 -0.63
C ILE A 266 -11.55 9.53 -0.46
N TYR A 267 -10.81 10.59 -0.78
CA TYR A 267 -9.37 10.62 -0.53
C TYR A 267 -9.07 11.58 0.62
N VAL A 268 -8.45 11.06 1.67
CA VAL A 268 -8.05 11.81 2.87
C VAL A 268 -6.54 11.91 2.91
N GLY A 269 -6.04 13.13 2.66
CA GLY A 269 -4.66 13.50 2.91
C GLY A 269 -4.49 13.85 4.39
N CYS A 270 -3.81 13.01 5.16
CA CYS A 270 -3.52 13.21 6.58
C CYS A 270 -2.02 13.46 6.80
N GLY A 271 -1.65 14.72 7.03
CA GLY A 271 -0.28 15.10 7.35
C GLY A 271 0.68 14.97 6.18
N GLU A 272 0.16 15.00 4.95
CA GLU A 272 0.97 14.90 3.73
C GLU A 272 1.63 16.23 3.36
N ARG A 273 2.66 16.15 2.52
CA ARG A 273 3.36 17.34 2.05
C ARG A 273 2.42 18.18 1.18
N GLY A 274 2.49 19.50 1.33
CA GLY A 274 1.66 20.43 0.54
C GLY A 274 1.83 20.24 -0.97
N ASN A 275 3.04 19.91 -1.43
CA ASN A 275 3.30 19.65 -2.86
C ASN A 275 2.62 18.37 -3.35
N GLU A 276 2.58 17.31 -2.54
CA GLU A 276 1.93 16.03 -2.91
C GLU A 276 0.41 16.22 -3.00
N MET A 277 -0.17 17.00 -2.07
CA MET A 277 -1.57 17.39 -2.15
C MET A 277 -1.87 18.31 -3.35
N ALA A 278 -0.97 19.24 -3.67
CA ALA A 278 -1.13 20.12 -4.82
C ALA A 278 -1.07 19.34 -6.14
N GLU A 279 -0.18 18.35 -6.26
CA GLU A 279 -0.11 17.45 -7.41
C GLU A 279 -1.41 16.67 -7.60
N VAL A 280 -1.95 16.10 -6.53
CA VAL A 280 -3.27 15.44 -6.53
C VAL A 280 -4.37 16.39 -7.02
N LEU A 281 -4.38 17.63 -6.53
CA LEU A 281 -5.38 18.64 -6.89
C LEU A 281 -5.26 19.13 -8.34
N MET A 282 -4.05 19.13 -8.92
CA MET A 282 -3.83 19.49 -10.32
C MET A 282 -4.17 18.35 -11.28
N ASP A 283 -3.84 17.12 -10.90
CA ASP A 283 -4.03 15.94 -11.73
C ASP A 283 -5.50 15.50 -11.79
N PHE A 284 -6.20 15.47 -10.65
CA PHE A 284 -7.53 14.86 -10.57
C PHE A 284 -8.57 15.50 -11.51
N PRO A 285 -8.61 16.85 -11.69
CA PRO A 285 -9.51 17.47 -12.66
C PRO A 285 -9.21 17.10 -14.11
N GLN A 286 -7.94 16.87 -14.47
CA GLN A 286 -7.52 16.55 -15.84
C GLN A 286 -7.84 15.11 -16.25
N LEU A 287 -8.10 14.25 -15.27
CA LEU A 287 -8.34 12.84 -15.51
C LEU A 287 -9.80 12.60 -15.84
N THR A 288 -10.04 12.06 -17.02
CA THR A 288 -11.36 11.61 -17.47
C THR A 288 -11.48 10.09 -17.37
N MET A 289 -12.69 9.61 -17.11
CA MET A 289 -13.06 8.20 -17.24
C MET A 289 -14.08 8.05 -18.35
N THR A 290 -13.96 6.96 -19.11
CA THR A 290 -14.98 6.55 -20.09
C THR A 290 -16.05 5.75 -19.35
N LEU A 291 -17.27 6.28 -19.32
CA LEU A 291 -18.44 5.53 -18.85
C LEU A 291 -18.77 4.37 -19.78
N PRO A 292 -19.51 3.35 -19.31
CA PRO A 292 -20.06 2.30 -20.17
C PRO A 292 -20.84 2.84 -21.38
N ASP A 293 -21.45 4.02 -21.22
CA ASP A 293 -22.21 4.72 -22.27
C ASP A 293 -21.32 5.48 -23.28
N GLY A 294 -19.99 5.38 -23.17
CA GLY A 294 -19.01 6.01 -24.06
C GLY A 294 -18.76 7.50 -23.80
N ARG A 295 -19.42 8.11 -22.80
CA ARG A 295 -19.18 9.51 -22.40
C ARG A 295 -17.93 9.61 -21.53
N GLU A 296 -17.12 10.65 -21.78
CA GLU A 296 -16.00 11.00 -20.91
C GLU A 296 -16.43 12.01 -19.86
N GLU A 297 -16.21 11.68 -18.59
CA GLU A 297 -16.51 12.55 -17.45
C GLU A 297 -15.29 12.63 -16.52
N SER A 298 -15.13 13.78 -15.86
CA SER A 298 -14.02 14.01 -14.92
C SER A 298 -14.20 13.22 -13.63
N ILE A 299 -13.10 12.65 -13.13
CA ILE A 299 -13.08 11.87 -11.89
C ILE A 299 -13.42 12.72 -10.66
N MET A 300 -13.18 14.04 -10.72
CA MET A 300 -13.56 14.96 -9.63
C MET A 300 -15.05 14.91 -9.31
N LYS A 301 -15.93 14.69 -10.29
CA LYS A 301 -17.38 14.62 -10.06
C LYS A 301 -17.81 13.43 -9.18
N ARG A 302 -16.97 12.39 -9.07
CA ARG A 302 -17.20 11.23 -8.20
C ARG A 302 -16.24 11.12 -7.01
N THR A 303 -15.44 12.17 -6.77
CA THR A 303 -14.40 12.16 -5.75
C THR A 303 -14.61 13.32 -4.78
N THR A 304 -14.45 13.05 -3.49
CA THR A 304 -14.35 14.09 -2.45
C THR A 304 -12.96 14.04 -1.83
N LEU A 305 -12.33 15.21 -1.68
CA LEU A 305 -10.98 15.32 -1.15
C LEU A 305 -11.04 15.97 0.24
N VAL A 306 -10.42 15.34 1.23
CA VAL A 306 -10.17 15.92 2.56
C VAL A 306 -8.67 16.17 2.67
N ALA A 307 -8.28 17.43 2.50
CA ALA A 307 -6.89 17.85 2.45
C ALA A 307 -6.46 18.37 3.83
N ASN A 308 -5.59 17.62 4.50
CA ASN A 308 -4.94 18.07 5.71
C ASN A 308 -3.42 17.95 5.59
N THR A 309 -2.75 19.09 5.39
CA THR A 309 -1.30 19.13 5.15
C THR A 309 -0.48 18.97 6.43
N SER A 310 0.81 18.68 6.31
CA SER A 310 1.73 18.63 7.46
C SER A 310 1.87 19.96 8.20
N ASN A 311 1.58 21.10 7.56
CA ASN A 311 1.58 22.42 8.19
C ASN A 311 0.29 22.72 8.98
N MET A 312 -0.79 21.96 8.74
CA MET A 312 -2.03 22.11 9.48
C MET A 312 -1.91 21.51 10.89
N PRO A 313 -2.73 22.00 11.85
CA PRO A 313 -2.68 21.57 13.23
C PRO A 313 -2.82 20.06 13.43
N VAL A 314 -2.17 19.56 14.47
CA VAL A 314 -2.07 18.13 14.77
C VAL A 314 -3.44 17.51 15.07
N ALA A 315 -4.30 18.26 15.77
CA ALA A 315 -5.67 17.84 16.06
C ALA A 315 -6.49 17.63 14.77
N ALA A 316 -6.31 18.49 13.77
CA ALA A 316 -7.04 18.39 12.50
C ALA A 316 -6.67 17.13 11.70
N ARG A 317 -5.49 16.54 11.95
CA ARG A 317 -5.09 15.24 11.38
C ARG A 317 -5.93 14.08 11.90
N GLU A 318 -6.28 14.11 13.18
CA GLU A 318 -7.18 13.11 13.75
C GLU A 318 -8.60 13.30 13.22
N ALA A 319 -9.08 14.55 13.21
CA ALA A 319 -10.40 14.87 12.71
C ALA A 319 -10.59 14.49 11.23
N SER A 320 -9.59 14.71 10.37
CA SER A 320 -9.70 14.46 8.93
C SER A 320 -10.02 13.00 8.60
N ILE A 321 -9.42 12.05 9.31
CA ILE A 321 -9.68 10.62 9.15
C ILE A 321 -11.13 10.29 9.51
N TYR A 322 -11.64 10.81 10.64
CA TYR A 322 -13.02 10.59 11.07
C TYR A 322 -14.05 11.28 10.17
N THR A 323 -13.74 12.48 9.67
CA THR A 323 -14.54 13.19 8.67
C THR A 323 -14.66 12.36 7.40
N GLY A 324 -13.53 11.90 6.83
CA GLY A 324 -13.53 11.12 5.60
C GLY A 324 -14.27 9.79 5.69
N ILE A 325 -14.11 9.03 6.78
CA ILE A 325 -14.86 7.77 6.95
C ILE A 325 -16.35 8.01 7.13
N THR A 326 -16.75 9.11 7.77
CA THR A 326 -18.17 9.45 7.95
C THR A 326 -18.82 9.85 6.63
N LEU A 327 -18.09 10.56 5.76
CA LEU A 327 -18.50 10.82 4.38
C LEU A 327 -18.64 9.51 3.58
N ALA A 328 -17.68 8.61 3.69
CA ALA A 328 -17.74 7.30 3.02
C ALA A 328 -18.94 6.45 3.49
N GLU A 329 -19.20 6.41 4.81
CA GLU A 329 -20.37 5.73 5.37
C GLU A 329 -21.69 6.37 4.93
N TYR A 330 -21.73 7.69 4.76
CA TYR A 330 -22.92 8.39 4.28
C TYR A 330 -23.32 7.95 2.88
N PHE A 331 -22.35 7.90 1.96
CA PHE A 331 -22.61 7.44 0.60
C PHE A 331 -22.84 5.92 0.51
N ARG A 332 -22.19 5.13 1.37
CA ARG A 332 -22.51 3.71 1.54
C ARG A 332 -23.98 3.51 1.89
N ASP A 333 -24.51 4.30 2.82
CA ASP A 333 -25.91 4.19 3.24
C ASP A 333 -26.86 4.47 2.08
N MET A 334 -26.48 5.24 1.06
CA MET A 334 -27.27 5.41 -0.17
C MET A 334 -27.34 4.16 -1.07
N GLY A 335 -26.55 3.13 -0.76
CA GLY A 335 -26.40 1.91 -1.54
C GLY A 335 -25.33 2.00 -2.64
N TYR A 336 -24.32 2.85 -2.44
CA TYR A 336 -23.16 2.93 -3.33
C TYR A 336 -21.95 2.18 -2.74
N ASN A 337 -21.03 1.79 -3.61
CA ASN A 337 -19.75 1.20 -3.26
C ASN A 337 -18.68 2.28 -3.24
N PHE A 338 -18.29 2.72 -2.05
CA PHE A 338 -17.29 3.76 -1.86
C PHE A 338 -15.94 3.17 -1.46
N SER A 339 -14.87 3.76 -1.98
CA SER A 339 -13.50 3.46 -1.54
C SER A 339 -12.91 4.67 -0.84
N MET A 340 -12.47 4.49 0.40
CA MET A 340 -11.78 5.49 1.20
C MET A 340 -10.27 5.23 1.15
N MET A 341 -9.52 6.25 0.74
CA MET A 341 -8.06 6.24 0.74
C MET A 341 -7.57 7.12 1.89
N ALA A 342 -6.79 6.55 2.80
CA ALA A 342 -6.22 7.27 3.94
C ALA A 342 -4.70 7.37 3.78
N ASP A 343 -4.23 8.52 3.31
CA ASP A 343 -2.81 8.81 3.06
C ASP A 343 -2.36 9.97 3.94
N SER A 344 -1.74 9.78 5.11
CA SER A 344 -1.28 8.51 5.68
C SER A 344 -1.73 8.28 7.12
N THR A 345 -2.00 7.01 7.46
CA THR A 345 -2.42 6.61 8.80
C THR A 345 -1.28 6.67 9.82
N SER A 346 -0.02 6.63 9.36
CA SER A 346 1.15 6.84 10.22
C SER A 346 1.22 8.25 10.78
N ARG A 347 0.88 9.27 9.98
CA ARG A 347 0.86 10.66 10.44
C ARG A 347 -0.28 10.91 11.43
N TRP A 348 -1.38 10.19 11.27
CA TRP A 348 -2.44 10.15 12.28
C TRP A 348 -1.96 9.52 13.60
N ALA A 349 -1.25 8.39 13.56
CA ALA A 349 -0.69 7.77 14.75
C ALA A 349 0.36 8.67 15.45
N GLU A 350 1.19 9.38 14.68
CA GLU A 350 2.11 10.39 15.22
C GLU A 350 1.36 11.55 15.89
N ALA A 351 0.23 11.99 15.32
CA ALA A 351 -0.62 13.00 15.91
C ALA A 351 -1.18 12.54 17.27
N LEU A 352 -1.66 11.30 17.36
CA LEU A 352 -2.11 10.70 18.62
C LEU A 352 -0.98 10.64 19.67
N ARG A 353 0.25 10.30 19.24
CA ARG A 353 1.44 10.31 20.09
C ARG A 353 1.76 11.70 20.64
N GLU A 354 1.66 12.72 19.80
CA GLU A 354 1.91 14.10 20.23
C GLU A 354 0.85 14.55 21.24
N ILE A 355 -0.43 14.27 20.97
CA ILE A 355 -1.55 14.61 21.87
C ILE A 355 -1.39 13.92 23.22
N SER A 356 -1.10 12.61 23.24
CA SER A 356 -0.90 11.86 24.49
C SER A 356 0.30 12.37 25.29
N GLY A 357 1.39 12.75 24.61
CA GLY A 357 2.56 13.36 25.23
C GLY A 357 2.25 14.72 25.89
N ARG A 358 1.40 15.55 25.27
CA ARG A 358 0.95 16.82 25.85
C ARG A 358 0.03 16.62 27.05
N LEU A 359 -0.73 15.54 27.07
CA LEU A 359 -1.60 15.15 28.18
C LEU A 359 -0.87 14.44 29.33
N ALA A 360 0.44 14.25 29.18
CA ALA A 360 1.29 13.52 30.12
C ALA A 360 0.78 12.10 30.41
N GLU A 361 0.20 11.45 29.41
CA GLU A 361 -0.19 10.05 29.50
C GLU A 361 1.03 9.14 29.39
N MET A 362 0.98 7.99 30.07
CA MET A 362 2.08 7.04 30.02
C MET A 362 2.20 6.45 28.60
N PRO A 363 3.35 6.63 27.93
CA PRO A 363 3.57 6.03 26.62
C PRO A 363 3.74 4.51 26.73
N ALA A 364 3.32 3.81 25.69
CA ALA A 364 3.66 2.42 25.44
C ALA A 364 4.89 2.35 24.51
N ASP A 365 4.89 1.43 23.55
CA ASP A 365 6.02 1.21 22.63
C ASP A 365 6.29 2.44 21.75
N SER A 366 7.58 2.78 21.59
CA SER A 366 8.06 3.88 20.74
C SER A 366 7.39 5.25 20.97
N GLY A 367 6.86 5.46 22.18
CA GLY A 367 6.19 6.69 22.59
C GLY A 367 4.69 6.77 22.26
N TYR A 368 4.12 5.80 21.54
CA TYR A 368 2.69 5.82 21.19
C TYR A 368 1.79 5.57 22.41
N PRO A 369 0.54 6.07 22.41
CA PRO A 369 -0.40 5.79 23.50
C PRO A 369 -0.85 4.33 23.50
N ALA A 370 -1.20 3.81 24.68
CA ALA A 370 -1.70 2.44 24.85
C ALA A 370 -2.96 2.14 24.02
N TYR A 371 -3.78 3.15 23.71
CA TYR A 371 -5.01 3.01 22.93
C TYR A 371 -4.82 3.06 21.41
N LEU A 372 -3.58 3.13 20.90
CA LEU A 372 -3.32 3.21 19.46
C LEU A 372 -3.98 2.06 18.68
N GLY A 373 -3.82 0.82 19.15
CA GLY A 373 -4.42 -0.36 18.51
C GLY A 373 -5.95 -0.30 18.49
N ALA A 374 -6.57 0.15 19.59
CA ALA A 374 -8.02 0.30 19.67
C ALA A 374 -8.56 1.37 18.71
N ARG A 375 -7.84 2.49 18.55
CA ARG A 375 -8.21 3.55 17.59
C ARG A 375 -8.12 3.06 16.15
N LEU A 376 -7.02 2.42 15.78
CA LEU A 376 -6.87 1.81 14.44
C LEU A 376 -7.95 0.76 14.19
N ALA A 377 -8.25 -0.10 15.16
CA ALA A 377 -9.29 -1.11 15.02
C ALA A 377 -10.68 -0.48 14.82
N SER A 378 -11.03 0.51 15.64
CA SER A 378 -12.30 1.22 15.51
C SER A 378 -12.47 1.93 14.16
N PHE A 379 -11.36 2.33 13.53
CA PHE A 379 -11.37 2.94 12.21
C PHE A 379 -11.54 1.89 11.10
N TYR A 380 -10.71 0.85 11.07
CA TYR A 380 -10.78 -0.17 10.02
C TYR A 380 -12.06 -1.01 10.07
N GLU A 381 -12.63 -1.25 11.25
CA GLU A 381 -13.89 -2.01 11.43
C GLU A 381 -15.16 -1.28 10.97
N ARG A 382 -15.04 0.01 10.63
CA ARG A 382 -16.11 0.78 9.96
C ARG A 382 -16.24 0.41 8.48
N ALA A 383 -15.19 -0.16 7.89
CA ALA A 383 -15.27 -0.77 6.57
C ALA A 383 -16.17 -2.01 6.58
N GLY A 384 -16.75 -2.31 5.43
CA GLY A 384 -17.59 -3.48 5.28
C GLY A 384 -18.62 -3.32 4.17
N ARG A 385 -19.06 -4.46 3.63
CA ARG A 385 -20.31 -4.55 2.88
C ARG A 385 -21.46 -4.70 3.87
N VAL A 386 -22.49 -3.89 3.73
CA VAL A 386 -23.62 -3.83 4.66
C VAL A 386 -24.94 -3.75 3.91
N SER A 387 -25.97 -4.31 4.52
CA SER A 387 -27.35 -3.97 4.18
C SER A 387 -27.70 -2.68 4.90
N CYS A 388 -28.10 -1.66 4.15
CA CYS A 388 -28.33 -0.32 4.69
C CYS A 388 -29.68 -0.28 5.42
N LEU A 389 -29.82 0.67 6.34
CA LEU A 389 -31.11 0.94 6.96
C LEU A 389 -32.10 1.58 5.98
N GLY A 390 -33.37 1.32 6.23
CA GLY A 390 -34.49 1.92 5.54
C GLY A 390 -34.99 1.16 4.32
N SER A 391 -36.11 1.64 3.78
CA SER A 391 -36.75 1.22 2.55
C SER A 391 -36.37 2.18 1.42
N PRO A 392 -36.01 1.70 0.22
CA PRO A 392 -35.92 0.30 -0.23
C PRO A 392 -34.69 -0.43 0.33
N GLY A 393 -34.78 -1.75 0.43
CA GLY A 393 -33.65 -2.60 0.79
C GLY A 393 -32.51 -2.43 -0.22
N ARG A 394 -31.33 -2.03 0.27
CA ARG A 394 -30.16 -1.69 -0.54
C ARG A 394 -28.89 -2.15 0.14
N GLU A 395 -27.90 -2.43 -0.68
CA GLU A 395 -26.59 -2.86 -0.25
C GLU A 395 -25.57 -1.79 -0.61
N GLY A 396 -24.68 -1.49 0.32
CA GLY A 396 -23.57 -0.56 0.10
C GLY A 396 -22.30 -1.15 0.67
N SER A 397 -21.15 -0.65 0.21
CA SER A 397 -19.87 -1.06 0.75
C SER A 397 -18.93 0.12 0.96
N VAL A 398 -18.12 0.04 2.02
CA VAL A 398 -16.97 0.94 2.22
C VAL A 398 -15.72 0.10 2.26
N THR A 399 -14.87 0.32 1.28
CA THR A 399 -13.52 -0.24 1.25
C THR A 399 -12.56 0.76 1.85
N ILE A 400 -11.72 0.37 2.81
CA ILE A 400 -10.66 1.24 3.34
C ILE A 400 -9.31 0.78 2.81
N VAL A 401 -8.56 1.72 2.25
CA VAL A 401 -7.17 1.54 1.82
C VAL A 401 -6.30 2.52 2.59
N GLY A 402 -5.58 2.02 3.61
CA GLY A 402 -4.72 2.83 4.46
C GLY A 402 -3.26 2.77 4.01
N ALA A 403 -2.65 3.91 3.74
CA ALA A 403 -1.21 4.01 3.49
C ALA A 403 -0.45 4.16 4.81
N VAL A 404 0.47 3.23 5.07
CA VAL A 404 1.33 3.24 6.25
C VAL A 404 2.75 3.59 5.81
N SER A 405 3.36 4.56 6.49
CA SER A 405 4.72 5.03 6.22
C SER A 405 5.62 4.71 7.41
N PRO A 406 6.08 3.45 7.56
CA PRO A 406 7.02 3.12 8.62
C PRO A 406 8.33 3.89 8.46
N PRO A 407 8.95 4.34 9.56
CA PRO A 407 10.26 4.99 9.51
C PRO A 407 11.29 4.01 8.94
N GLY A 408 11.98 4.41 7.87
CA GLY A 408 13.00 3.58 7.23
C GLY A 408 12.49 2.36 6.44
N GLY A 409 11.17 2.12 6.39
CA GLY A 409 10.61 0.91 5.77
C GLY A 409 10.58 -0.31 6.69
N ASP A 410 10.75 -0.13 8.01
CA ASP A 410 10.75 -1.22 8.98
C ASP A 410 9.32 -1.61 9.39
N PHE A 411 8.94 -2.87 9.14
CA PHE A 411 7.62 -3.37 9.49
C PHE A 411 7.45 -3.69 10.99
N SER A 412 8.53 -3.64 11.78
CA SER A 412 8.46 -3.80 13.24
C SER A 412 7.88 -2.58 13.96
N ASP A 413 7.66 -1.47 13.25
CA ASP A 413 7.05 -0.27 13.81
C ASP A 413 5.65 -0.58 14.43
N PRO A 414 5.31 -0.02 15.61
CA PRO A 414 4.05 -0.30 16.28
C PRO A 414 2.80 0.00 15.44
N VAL A 415 2.85 1.03 14.57
CA VAL A 415 1.70 1.36 13.69
C VAL A 415 1.52 0.29 12.63
N THR A 416 2.63 -0.19 12.07
CA THR A 416 2.60 -1.27 11.07
C THR A 416 2.12 -2.57 11.69
N THR A 417 2.64 -2.94 12.87
CA THR A 417 2.26 -4.15 13.60
C THR A 417 0.79 -4.12 14.02
N ALA A 418 0.30 -2.98 14.53
CA ALA A 418 -1.11 -2.81 14.86
C ALA A 418 -2.01 -2.84 13.61
N THR A 419 -1.57 -2.25 12.50
CA THR A 419 -2.34 -2.30 11.25
C THR A 419 -2.42 -3.73 10.71
N LEU A 420 -1.30 -4.46 10.72
CA LEU A 420 -1.19 -5.86 10.28
C LEU A 420 -2.14 -6.82 11.01
N SER A 421 -2.39 -6.60 12.30
CA SER A 421 -3.29 -7.45 13.07
C SER A 421 -4.76 -7.23 12.73
N ILE A 422 -5.11 -6.05 12.24
CA ILE A 422 -6.48 -5.64 11.93
C ILE A 422 -6.82 -5.93 10.46
N VAL A 423 -5.95 -5.52 9.53
CA VAL A 423 -6.26 -5.60 8.11
C VAL A 423 -6.24 -7.03 7.59
N GLN A 424 -7.10 -7.28 6.60
CA GLN A 424 -7.20 -8.58 5.93
C GLN A 424 -6.30 -8.68 4.69
N VAL A 425 -5.94 -7.54 4.08
CA VAL A 425 -5.05 -7.46 2.91
C VAL A 425 -3.88 -6.56 3.21
N PHE A 426 -2.69 -7.04 2.85
CA PHE A 426 -1.43 -6.37 3.07
C PHE A 426 -0.62 -6.32 1.77
N TRP A 427 -0.42 -5.12 1.25
CA TRP A 427 0.38 -4.83 0.06
C TRP A 427 1.72 -4.22 0.46
N GLY A 428 2.67 -5.08 0.83
CA GLY A 428 3.99 -4.66 1.28
C GLY A 428 4.83 -4.11 0.13
N LEU A 429 5.08 -2.79 0.12
CA LEU A 429 5.97 -2.18 -0.87
C LEU A 429 7.43 -2.27 -0.43
N ASP A 430 8.28 -2.76 -1.32
CA ASP A 430 9.72 -2.90 -1.08
C ASP A 430 10.51 -1.78 -1.76
N LYS A 431 11.40 -1.17 -0.97
CA LYS A 431 12.32 -0.14 -1.42
C LYS A 431 13.34 -0.67 -2.43
N LYS A 432 13.76 -1.95 -2.33
CA LYS A 432 14.73 -2.55 -3.27
C LYS A 432 14.15 -2.62 -4.69
N LEU A 433 12.87 -3.00 -4.82
CA LEU A 433 12.16 -3.03 -6.10
C LEU A 433 12.02 -1.62 -6.69
N ALA A 434 11.63 -0.65 -5.85
CA ALA A 434 11.53 0.75 -6.28
C ALA A 434 12.87 1.32 -6.77
N GLN A 435 13.98 1.02 -6.09
CA GLN A 435 15.33 1.44 -6.51
C GLN A 435 15.76 0.84 -7.85
N ARG A 436 15.29 -0.37 -8.17
CA ARG A 436 15.48 -1.02 -9.48
C ARG A 436 14.51 -0.52 -10.56
N LYS A 437 13.65 0.46 -10.24
CA LYS A 437 12.57 0.95 -11.11
C LYS A 437 11.57 -0.13 -11.52
N HIS A 438 11.39 -1.14 -10.66
CA HIS A 438 10.31 -2.12 -10.81
C HIS A 438 9.04 -1.54 -10.17
N PHE A 439 8.08 -1.17 -11.00
CA PHE A 439 6.79 -0.62 -10.57
C PHE A 439 5.63 -1.48 -11.09
N PRO A 440 4.57 -1.68 -10.29
CA PRO A 440 4.46 -1.35 -8.86
C PRO A 440 5.49 -2.13 -8.00
N SER A 441 5.94 -1.52 -6.90
CA SER A 441 7.04 -2.06 -6.07
C SER A 441 6.55 -3.05 -4.99
N VAL A 442 5.52 -3.84 -5.31
CA VAL A 442 4.91 -4.79 -4.37
C VAL A 442 5.81 -6.00 -4.20
N ASN A 443 6.18 -6.32 -2.97
CA ASN A 443 6.90 -7.54 -2.66
C ASN A 443 5.90 -8.70 -2.54
N TRP A 444 6.04 -9.66 -3.46
CA TRP A 444 5.15 -10.80 -3.59
C TRP A 444 5.37 -11.91 -2.56
N LEU A 445 6.46 -11.87 -1.79
CA LEU A 445 6.75 -12.87 -0.75
C LEU A 445 6.10 -12.48 0.59
N ILE A 446 6.18 -11.20 0.96
CA ILE A 446 5.63 -10.68 2.22
C ILE A 446 4.13 -10.32 2.12
N SER A 447 3.67 -9.95 0.93
CA SER A 447 2.29 -9.53 0.72
C SER A 447 1.34 -10.71 0.86
N TYR A 448 0.13 -10.46 1.38
CA TYR A 448 -0.88 -11.49 1.55
C TYR A 448 -2.29 -10.91 1.45
N SER A 449 -3.25 -11.78 1.13
CA SER A 449 -4.68 -11.49 1.18
C SER A 449 -5.41 -12.66 1.83
N LYS A 450 -6.24 -12.38 2.84
CA LYS A 450 -7.09 -13.38 3.51
C LYS A 450 -8.43 -13.60 2.81
N TYR A 451 -8.80 -12.74 1.84
CA TYR A 451 -10.08 -12.81 1.14
C TYR A 451 -10.17 -13.86 0.03
N ILE A 452 -9.09 -14.61 -0.22
CA ILE A 452 -9.04 -15.59 -1.32
C ILE A 452 -10.21 -16.57 -1.24
N LYS A 453 -10.44 -17.16 -0.06
CA LYS A 453 -11.54 -18.13 0.16
C LYS A 453 -12.92 -17.52 -0.06
N ALA A 454 -13.10 -16.24 0.28
CA ALA A 454 -14.36 -15.54 0.08
C ALA A 454 -14.61 -15.21 -1.40
N LEU A 455 -13.55 -15.10 -2.19
CA LEU A 455 -13.59 -14.79 -3.62
C LEU A 455 -13.61 -16.03 -4.53
N GLU A 456 -13.38 -17.24 -4.00
CA GLU A 456 -13.43 -18.49 -4.78
C GLU A 456 -14.72 -18.61 -5.61
N PRO A 457 -15.94 -18.38 -5.05
CA PRO A 457 -17.17 -18.48 -5.84
C PRO A 457 -17.26 -17.46 -6.98
N PHE A 458 -16.68 -16.27 -6.78
CA PHE A 458 -16.63 -15.24 -7.81
C PHE A 458 -15.67 -15.64 -8.94
N TYR A 459 -14.50 -16.15 -8.58
CA TYR A 459 -13.51 -16.60 -9.56
C TYR A 459 -13.98 -17.83 -10.33
N ASP A 460 -14.62 -18.80 -9.68
CA ASP A 460 -15.16 -19.97 -10.37
C ASP A 460 -16.27 -19.59 -11.37
N GLY A 461 -17.07 -18.57 -11.05
CA GLY A 461 -18.07 -18.03 -11.98
C GLY A 461 -17.48 -17.27 -13.17
N PHE A 462 -16.30 -16.67 -13.02
CA PHE A 462 -15.61 -15.93 -14.09
C PHE A 462 -14.70 -16.83 -14.93
N ASP A 463 -13.78 -17.54 -14.27
CA ASP A 463 -12.84 -18.49 -14.86
C ASP A 463 -12.33 -19.52 -13.83
N ALA A 464 -12.77 -20.77 -13.98
CA ALA A 464 -12.39 -21.87 -13.07
C ALA A 464 -10.88 -22.20 -13.05
N GLY A 465 -10.11 -21.80 -14.07
CA GLY A 465 -8.68 -22.10 -14.17
C GLY A 465 -7.77 -21.11 -13.43
N PHE A 466 -8.30 -19.95 -13.03
CA PHE A 466 -7.50 -18.85 -12.49
C PHE A 466 -6.83 -19.19 -11.15
N ILE A 467 -7.55 -19.85 -10.23
CA ILE A 467 -7.03 -20.19 -8.90
C ILE A 467 -5.81 -21.11 -9.00
N ALA A 468 -5.84 -22.08 -9.92
CA ALA A 468 -4.74 -22.99 -10.17
C ALA A 468 -3.52 -22.25 -10.76
N ALA A 469 -3.73 -21.41 -11.77
CA ALA A 469 -2.68 -20.61 -12.38
C ALA A 469 -2.00 -19.68 -11.37
N ARG A 470 -2.78 -19.03 -10.50
CA ARG A 470 -2.28 -18.20 -9.41
C ARG A 470 -1.44 -18.99 -8.41
N LYS A 471 -1.89 -20.18 -8.01
CA LYS A 471 -1.14 -21.06 -7.10
C LYS A 471 0.21 -21.44 -7.69
N ALA A 472 0.24 -21.85 -8.96
CA ALA A 472 1.46 -22.17 -9.69
C ALA A 472 2.41 -20.97 -9.77
N ALA A 473 1.90 -19.79 -10.12
CA ALA A 473 2.70 -18.56 -10.20
C ALA A 473 3.36 -18.21 -8.86
N ARG A 474 2.65 -18.35 -7.74
CA ARG A 474 3.23 -18.12 -6.39
C ARG A 474 4.31 -19.14 -6.05
N GLU A 475 4.10 -20.41 -6.41
CA GLU A 475 5.08 -21.46 -6.16
C GLU A 475 6.37 -21.23 -6.98
N ILE A 476 6.23 -20.82 -8.24
CA ILE A 476 7.37 -20.46 -9.10
C ILE A 476 8.18 -19.30 -8.51
N LEU A 477 7.50 -18.24 -8.05
CA LEU A 477 8.16 -17.08 -7.43
C LEU A 477 8.86 -17.43 -6.11
N GLN A 478 8.28 -18.35 -5.32
CA GLN A 478 8.92 -18.81 -4.08
C GLN A 478 10.16 -19.66 -4.38
N LYS A 479 10.05 -20.64 -5.29
CA LYS A 479 11.18 -21.47 -5.72
C LYS A 479 12.31 -20.64 -6.31
N GLU A 480 11.99 -19.56 -7.01
CA GLU A 480 13.00 -18.66 -7.55
C GLU A 480 13.83 -17.97 -6.45
N ASP A 481 13.22 -17.55 -5.35
CA ASP A 481 13.94 -16.93 -4.24
C ASP A 481 14.92 -17.93 -3.59
N ASP A 482 14.45 -19.16 -3.34
CA ASP A 482 15.27 -20.26 -2.82
C ASP A 482 16.45 -20.58 -3.76
N LEU A 483 16.18 -20.64 -5.08
CA LEU A 483 17.20 -20.90 -6.10
C LEU A 483 18.19 -19.74 -6.24
N ASN A 484 17.76 -18.49 -6.09
CA ASN A 484 18.65 -17.33 -6.18
C ASN A 484 19.72 -17.33 -5.09
N GLU A 485 19.41 -17.80 -3.89
CA GLU A 485 20.40 -17.97 -2.82
C GLU A 485 21.47 -18.98 -3.23
N ILE A 486 21.07 -20.10 -3.81
CA ILE A 486 21.98 -21.14 -4.33
C ILE A 486 22.82 -20.60 -5.50
N VAL A 487 22.20 -19.87 -6.44
CA VAL A 487 22.88 -19.27 -7.60
C VAL A 487 23.96 -18.28 -7.15
N GLN A 488 23.70 -17.49 -6.11
CA GLN A 488 24.69 -16.55 -5.57
C GLN A 488 25.90 -17.25 -4.94
N LEU A 489 25.73 -18.47 -4.43
CA LEU A 489 26.78 -19.26 -3.78
C LEU A 489 27.60 -20.11 -4.76
N VAL A 490 26.93 -20.82 -5.68
CA VAL A 490 27.55 -21.86 -6.53
C VAL A 490 27.63 -21.46 -8.00
N GLY A 491 26.78 -20.53 -8.45
CA GLY A 491 26.64 -20.11 -9.85
C GLY A 491 25.53 -20.84 -10.61
N LYS A 492 25.00 -20.18 -11.66
CA LYS A 492 23.83 -20.65 -12.43
C LYS A 492 24.07 -21.97 -13.19
N ASP A 493 25.31 -22.28 -13.54
CA ASP A 493 25.65 -23.44 -14.38
C ASP A 493 25.49 -24.78 -13.63
N ALA A 494 25.54 -24.76 -12.30
CA ALA A 494 25.46 -25.95 -11.46
C ALA A 494 24.02 -26.46 -11.23
N LEU A 495 23.02 -25.73 -11.71
CA LEU A 495 21.60 -26.05 -11.51
C LEU A 495 21.10 -27.14 -12.46
N ALA A 496 20.06 -27.85 -12.02
CA ALA A 496 19.31 -28.75 -12.89
C ALA A 496 18.55 -27.98 -13.97
N GLU A 497 18.20 -28.65 -15.08
CA GLU A 497 17.53 -28.00 -16.21
C GLU A 497 16.13 -27.47 -15.82
N GLY A 498 15.39 -28.16 -14.95
CA GLY A 498 14.10 -27.68 -14.43
C GLY A 498 14.21 -26.43 -13.55
N ASP A 499 15.29 -26.31 -12.77
CA ASP A 499 15.56 -25.11 -11.96
C ASP A 499 15.91 -23.92 -12.85
N LYS A 500 16.64 -24.15 -13.95
CA LYS A 500 16.93 -23.12 -14.96
C LYS A 500 15.65 -22.62 -15.64
N ILE A 501 14.71 -23.51 -15.96
CA ILE A 501 13.39 -23.13 -16.48
C ILE A 501 12.65 -22.29 -15.46
N THR A 502 12.62 -22.71 -14.20
CA THR A 502 11.94 -22.00 -13.11
C THR A 502 12.48 -20.57 -12.95
N LEU A 503 13.80 -20.38 -12.96
CA LEU A 503 14.43 -19.05 -12.89
C LEU A 503 14.03 -18.13 -14.04
N GLU A 504 13.95 -18.66 -15.26
CA GLU A 504 13.68 -17.85 -16.45
C GLU A 504 12.18 -17.56 -16.62
N VAL A 505 11.31 -18.49 -16.27
CA VAL A 505 9.86 -18.23 -16.19
C VAL A 505 9.55 -17.27 -15.05
N ALA A 506 10.20 -17.40 -13.88
CA ALA A 506 10.03 -16.43 -12.80
C ALA A 506 10.50 -15.03 -13.22
N ARG A 507 11.57 -14.93 -14.00
CA ARG A 507 12.00 -13.66 -14.61
C ARG A 507 10.95 -13.10 -15.57
N LEU A 508 10.38 -13.95 -16.43
CA LEU A 508 9.29 -13.57 -17.34
C LEU A 508 8.07 -13.02 -16.57
N ILE A 509 7.67 -13.70 -15.49
CA ILE A 509 6.57 -13.24 -14.63
C ILE A 509 6.90 -11.88 -14.00
N LYS A 510 8.13 -11.66 -13.53
CA LYS A 510 8.52 -10.36 -12.94
C LYS A 510 8.50 -9.22 -13.96
N ASP A 511 9.20 -9.40 -15.08
CA ASP A 511 9.43 -8.33 -16.06
C ASP A 511 8.19 -8.03 -16.92
N ASP A 512 7.33 -9.03 -17.18
CA ASP A 512 6.19 -8.89 -18.09
C ASP A 512 4.82 -8.94 -17.41
N TYR A 513 4.65 -9.68 -16.30
CA TYR A 513 3.36 -9.79 -15.61
C TYR A 513 3.23 -8.83 -14.42
N LEU A 514 4.22 -8.83 -13.51
CA LEU A 514 4.18 -8.03 -12.28
C LEU A 514 4.53 -6.57 -12.52
N GLN A 515 5.44 -6.29 -13.46
CA GLN A 515 5.77 -4.93 -13.84
C GLN A 515 4.67 -4.32 -14.71
N GLN A 516 4.17 -3.16 -14.29
CA GLN A 516 3.10 -2.43 -14.97
C GLN A 516 3.40 -0.93 -14.94
N ASN A 517 3.32 -0.28 -16.10
CA ASN A 517 3.55 1.15 -16.22
C ASN A 517 2.23 1.92 -16.24
N SER A 518 1.92 2.63 -15.15
CA SER A 518 0.66 3.37 -15.03
C SER A 518 0.51 4.55 -16.01
N TYR A 519 1.59 4.98 -16.67
CA TYR A 519 1.59 6.14 -17.58
C TYR A 519 1.33 5.78 -19.05
N THR A 520 1.45 4.51 -19.44
CA THR A 520 1.25 4.09 -20.83
C THR A 520 -0.22 3.77 -21.10
N LYS A 521 -0.69 3.99 -22.34
CA LYS A 521 -2.11 3.84 -22.69
C LYS A 521 -2.65 2.41 -22.49
N TYR A 522 -1.85 1.39 -22.81
CA TYR A 522 -2.22 -0.03 -22.77
C TYR A 522 -2.05 -0.70 -21.39
N ASP A 523 -1.19 -0.14 -20.52
CA ASP A 523 -0.80 -0.72 -19.23
C ASP A 523 -1.29 0.14 -18.04
N LYS A 524 -1.86 1.33 -18.28
CA LYS A 524 -2.45 2.15 -17.22
C LYS A 524 -3.55 1.42 -16.45
N TYR A 525 -4.34 0.60 -17.16
CA TYR A 525 -5.42 -0.21 -16.65
C TYR A 525 -5.38 -1.58 -17.33
N CYS A 526 -5.26 -2.64 -16.54
CA CYS A 526 -5.35 -4.00 -17.04
C CYS A 526 -6.69 -4.60 -16.63
N PRO A 527 -7.61 -4.88 -17.58
CA PRO A 527 -8.83 -5.62 -17.27
C PRO A 527 -8.53 -7.00 -16.71
N PHE A 528 -9.48 -7.54 -15.95
CA PHE A 528 -9.27 -8.82 -15.27
C PHE A 528 -9.09 -9.99 -16.25
N TYR A 529 -9.86 -10.06 -17.35
CA TYR A 529 -9.70 -11.10 -18.37
C TYR A 529 -8.29 -11.13 -18.97
N LYS A 530 -7.72 -9.95 -19.30
CA LYS A 530 -6.34 -9.82 -19.82
C LYS A 530 -5.34 -10.36 -18.80
N SER A 531 -5.52 -10.02 -17.52
CA SER A 531 -4.66 -10.49 -16.43
C SER A 531 -4.72 -12.01 -16.22
N VAL A 532 -5.89 -12.63 -16.40
CA VAL A 532 -6.08 -14.09 -16.28
C VAL A 532 -5.43 -14.82 -17.46
N ASP A 533 -5.69 -14.38 -18.69
CA ASP A 533 -5.21 -15.06 -19.90
C ASP A 533 -3.69 -14.93 -20.08
N MET A 534 -3.11 -13.77 -19.74
CA MET A 534 -1.65 -13.60 -19.71
C MET A 534 -0.98 -14.59 -18.75
N LEU A 535 -1.52 -14.71 -17.53
CA LEU A 535 -0.98 -15.63 -16.54
C LEU A 535 -1.11 -17.09 -17.01
N ARG A 536 -2.26 -17.45 -17.58
CA ARG A 536 -2.50 -18.80 -18.12
C ARG A 536 -1.48 -19.17 -19.20
N ASN A 537 -1.14 -18.24 -20.09
CA ASN A 537 -0.17 -18.50 -21.15
C ASN A 537 1.26 -18.68 -20.61
N MET A 538 1.65 -17.90 -19.60
CA MET A 538 2.95 -18.06 -18.94
C MET A 538 3.06 -19.40 -18.19
N ILE A 539 1.99 -19.82 -17.50
CA ILE A 539 1.94 -21.11 -16.81
C ILE A 539 1.90 -22.28 -17.81
N ALA A 540 1.14 -22.16 -18.90
CA ALA A 540 1.12 -23.18 -19.94
C ALA A 540 2.50 -23.38 -20.59
N PHE A 541 3.28 -22.30 -20.76
CA PHE A 541 4.67 -22.40 -21.19
C PHE A 541 5.57 -23.09 -20.16
N TYR A 542 5.39 -22.79 -18.86
CA TYR A 542 6.13 -23.44 -17.77
C TYR A 542 5.88 -24.95 -17.73
N ASP A 543 4.61 -25.35 -17.76
CA ASP A 543 4.21 -26.77 -17.71
C ASP A 543 4.72 -27.52 -18.95
N ALA A 544 4.55 -26.94 -20.14
CA ALA A 544 5.03 -27.56 -21.39
C ALA A 544 6.57 -27.66 -21.44
N ALA A 545 7.30 -26.68 -20.90
CA ALA A 545 8.75 -26.71 -20.84
C ALA A 545 9.26 -27.79 -19.88
N ASN A 546 8.64 -27.93 -18.70
CA ASN A 546 9.00 -28.98 -17.75
C ASN A 546 8.65 -30.37 -18.28
N ASP A 547 7.46 -30.54 -18.86
CA ASP A 547 7.03 -31.79 -19.51
C ASP A 547 8.03 -32.24 -20.59
N ALA A 548 8.48 -31.31 -21.45
CA ALA A 548 9.43 -31.60 -22.51
C ALA A 548 10.80 -32.06 -21.96
N VAL A 549 11.28 -31.44 -20.88
CA VAL A 549 12.55 -31.83 -20.22
C VAL A 549 12.41 -33.16 -19.48
N GLU A 550 11.32 -33.37 -18.74
CA GLU A 550 11.09 -34.60 -17.98
C GLU A 550 10.88 -35.82 -18.87
N ARG A 551 10.07 -35.69 -19.94
CA ARG A 551 9.83 -36.79 -20.89
C ARG A 551 11.11 -37.22 -21.61
N THR A 552 11.97 -36.26 -21.97
CA THR A 552 13.25 -36.56 -22.63
C THR A 552 14.33 -37.04 -21.64
N ALA A 553 14.18 -36.74 -20.34
CA ALA A 553 15.02 -37.32 -19.29
C ALA A 553 14.61 -38.76 -18.91
N ALA A 554 13.31 -39.06 -18.87
CA ALA A 554 12.75 -40.36 -18.49
C ALA A 554 12.79 -41.40 -19.62
N GLY A 555 12.64 -40.96 -20.87
CA GLY A 555 12.70 -41.83 -22.05
C GLY A 555 14.13 -42.24 -22.42
N GLY A 556 14.87 -42.84 -21.48
CA GLY A 556 16.28 -43.23 -21.54
C GLY A 556 16.67 -43.98 -22.82
N ALA A 557 16.81 -43.25 -23.92
CA ALA A 557 17.23 -43.78 -25.20
C ALA A 557 18.72 -43.47 -25.35
N GLU A 558 19.50 -44.52 -25.55
CA GLU A 558 20.95 -44.55 -25.84
C GLU A 558 21.32 -43.86 -27.17
N GLY A 559 20.71 -42.71 -27.47
CA GLY A 559 20.90 -41.94 -28.70
C GLY A 559 19.95 -40.75 -28.89
N GLY A 560 18.91 -40.56 -28.07
CA GLY A 560 18.03 -39.39 -28.19
C GLY A 560 18.64 -38.14 -27.56
N GLY A 561 18.72 -37.03 -28.28
CA GLY A 561 19.23 -35.77 -27.73
C GLY A 561 18.38 -35.27 -26.55
N LYS A 562 19.02 -34.92 -25.43
CA LYS A 562 18.31 -34.31 -24.30
C LYS A 562 17.92 -32.87 -24.64
N ILE A 563 16.65 -32.54 -24.45
CA ILE A 563 16.21 -31.14 -24.56
C ILE A 563 16.71 -30.41 -23.32
N THR A 564 17.65 -29.48 -23.52
CA THR A 564 18.13 -28.57 -22.48
C THR A 564 17.44 -27.22 -22.61
N TYR A 565 17.44 -26.43 -21.54
CA TYR A 565 16.83 -25.11 -21.56
C TYR A 565 17.43 -24.20 -22.66
N ASN A 566 18.72 -24.34 -22.95
CA ASN A 566 19.38 -23.56 -24.02
C ASN A 566 18.81 -23.89 -25.41
N VAL A 567 18.39 -25.13 -25.65
CA VAL A 567 17.72 -25.52 -26.91
C VAL A 567 16.35 -24.85 -26.99
N ILE A 568 15.57 -24.93 -25.92
CA ILE A 568 14.25 -24.28 -25.82
C ILE A 568 14.38 -22.79 -26.08
N LYS A 569 15.32 -22.11 -25.42
CA LYS A 569 15.56 -20.67 -25.58
C LYS A 569 15.94 -20.27 -27.01
N THR A 570 16.73 -21.09 -27.69
CA THR A 570 17.20 -20.78 -29.06
C THR A 570 16.11 -21.05 -30.09
N ARG A 571 15.36 -22.15 -29.94
CA ARG A 571 14.33 -22.57 -30.89
C ARG A 571 12.99 -21.85 -30.69
N LEU A 572 12.64 -21.54 -29.44
CA LEU A 572 11.38 -20.90 -29.06
C LEU A 572 11.57 -19.43 -28.65
N GLY A 573 12.64 -18.77 -29.11
CA GLY A 573 12.88 -17.35 -28.86
C GLY A 573 11.72 -16.46 -29.33
N ASP A 574 11.10 -16.81 -30.46
CA ASP A 574 9.94 -16.09 -31.01
C ASP A 574 8.70 -16.22 -30.09
N LEU A 575 8.48 -17.39 -29.49
CA LEU A 575 7.37 -17.58 -28.53
C LEU A 575 7.62 -16.79 -27.24
N LEU A 576 8.85 -16.76 -26.75
CA LEU A 576 9.22 -15.94 -25.58
C LEU A 576 8.98 -14.45 -25.87
N TYR A 577 9.32 -13.98 -27.07
CA TYR A 577 9.02 -12.61 -27.47
C TYR A 577 7.50 -12.35 -27.54
N LYS A 578 6.71 -13.27 -28.12
CA LYS A 578 5.25 -13.16 -28.14
C LYS A 578 4.65 -13.13 -26.73
N LEU A 579 5.14 -13.96 -25.82
CA LEU A 579 4.75 -13.96 -24.41
C LEU A 579 5.04 -12.61 -23.73
N SER A 580 6.23 -12.05 -23.93
CA SER A 580 6.57 -10.73 -23.41
C SER A 580 5.75 -9.60 -24.02
N SER A 581 5.32 -9.76 -25.27
CA SER A 581 4.55 -8.74 -25.99
C SER A 581 3.09 -8.63 -25.57
N GLN A 582 2.56 -9.61 -24.83
CA GLN A 582 1.15 -9.65 -24.40
C GLN A 582 0.70 -8.40 -23.63
N LYS A 583 1.62 -7.75 -22.90
CA LYS A 583 1.31 -6.54 -22.13
C LYS A 583 0.93 -5.36 -23.03
N PHE A 584 1.43 -5.30 -24.26
CA PHE A 584 1.23 -4.18 -25.19
C PHE A 584 -0.14 -4.18 -25.88
N GLU A 585 -0.91 -5.27 -25.76
CA GLU A 585 -2.26 -5.35 -26.33
C GLU A 585 -3.20 -4.34 -25.64
N ASP A 586 -3.87 -3.49 -26.42
CA ASP A 586 -4.71 -2.42 -25.86
C ASP A 586 -6.09 -2.97 -25.46
N PRO A 587 -6.55 -2.75 -24.21
CA PRO A 587 -7.91 -3.07 -23.79
C PRO A 587 -9.03 -2.53 -24.69
N ALA A 588 -8.77 -1.43 -25.43
CA ALA A 588 -9.75 -0.81 -26.32
C ALA A 588 -10.12 -1.67 -27.55
N GLU A 589 -9.34 -2.70 -27.89
CA GLU A 589 -9.63 -3.60 -29.03
C GLU A 589 -10.83 -4.53 -28.80
N GLY A 590 -11.34 -4.58 -27.57
CA GLY A 590 -12.49 -5.39 -27.19
C GLY A 590 -12.10 -6.74 -26.57
N GLU A 591 -12.99 -7.25 -25.71
CA GLU A 591 -12.75 -8.44 -24.90
C GLU A 591 -12.58 -9.72 -25.75
N ASP A 592 -13.47 -9.94 -26.72
CA ASP A 592 -13.48 -11.18 -27.52
C ASP A 592 -12.25 -11.29 -28.43
N ALA A 593 -11.81 -10.18 -29.01
CA ALA A 593 -10.62 -10.14 -29.86
C ALA A 593 -9.36 -10.49 -29.06
N LEU A 594 -9.21 -9.93 -27.85
CA LEU A 594 -8.09 -10.21 -26.96
C LEU A 594 -8.10 -11.67 -26.49
N LYS A 595 -9.25 -12.18 -26.06
CA LYS A 595 -9.40 -13.59 -25.67
C LYS A 595 -9.03 -14.54 -26.80
N ALA A 596 -9.47 -14.25 -28.03
CA ALA A 596 -9.12 -15.06 -29.20
C ALA A 596 -7.61 -15.07 -29.47
N LYS A 597 -6.95 -13.90 -29.43
CA LYS A 597 -5.48 -13.78 -29.57
C LYS A 597 -4.74 -14.59 -28.51
N PHE A 598 -5.14 -14.48 -27.24
CA PHE A 598 -4.48 -15.20 -26.15
C PHE A 598 -4.69 -16.71 -26.22
N ARG A 599 -5.87 -17.17 -26.63
CA ARG A 599 -6.15 -18.61 -26.84
C ARG A 599 -5.34 -19.16 -28.02
N ALA A 600 -5.28 -18.44 -29.13
CA ALA A 600 -4.46 -18.84 -30.28
C ALA A 600 -2.98 -18.98 -29.91
N LEU A 601 -2.46 -18.08 -29.07
CA LEU A 601 -1.09 -18.20 -28.56
C LEU A 601 -0.92 -19.43 -27.65
N ASN A 602 -1.91 -19.75 -26.81
CA ASN A 602 -1.87 -20.94 -25.96
C ASN A 602 -1.76 -22.23 -26.80
N GLU A 603 -2.54 -22.31 -27.88
CA GLU A 603 -2.50 -23.41 -28.84
C GLU A 603 -1.15 -23.46 -29.57
N GLU A 604 -0.65 -22.32 -30.04
CA GLU A 604 0.67 -22.21 -30.68
C GLU A 604 1.79 -22.71 -29.76
N ILE A 605 1.75 -22.37 -28.46
CA ILE A 605 2.73 -22.87 -27.47
C ILE A 605 2.71 -24.40 -27.45
N ARG A 606 1.53 -25.01 -27.30
CA ARG A 606 1.39 -26.48 -27.23
C ARG A 606 1.87 -27.16 -28.50
N ASP A 607 1.53 -26.62 -29.67
CA ASP A 607 1.90 -27.21 -30.96
C ASP A 607 3.41 -27.09 -31.23
N ARG A 608 4.03 -25.97 -30.85
CA ARG A 608 5.48 -25.78 -30.98
C ARG A 608 6.28 -26.71 -30.05
N PHE A 609 5.80 -26.92 -28.82
CA PHE A 609 6.44 -27.89 -27.92
C PHE A 609 6.26 -29.33 -28.42
N ARG A 610 5.10 -29.68 -28.99
CA ARG A 610 4.91 -30.99 -29.65
C ARG A 610 5.85 -31.17 -30.85
N ALA A 611 5.98 -30.17 -31.71
CA ALA A 611 6.90 -30.23 -32.85
C ALA A 611 8.36 -30.38 -32.41
N LEU A 612 8.76 -29.69 -31.33
CA LEU A 612 10.10 -29.82 -30.75
C LEU A 612 10.33 -31.23 -30.17
N GLU A 613 9.35 -31.80 -29.47
CA GLU A 613 9.42 -33.16 -28.95
C GLU A 613 9.51 -34.20 -30.08
N GLU A 614 8.74 -34.03 -31.17
CA GLU A 614 8.76 -34.92 -32.32
C GLU A 614 10.11 -34.87 -33.07
N GLU A 615 10.67 -33.68 -33.29
CA GLU A 615 11.98 -33.51 -33.93
C GLU A 615 13.09 -34.26 -33.17
N TYR A 616 13.08 -34.16 -31.85
CA TYR A 616 14.06 -34.83 -30.98
C TYR A 616 13.78 -36.33 -30.79
N ARG A 617 12.53 -36.78 -31.00
CA ARG A 617 12.17 -38.20 -31.02
C ARG A 617 12.53 -38.87 -32.36
N SER A 618 12.48 -38.14 -33.48
CA SER A 618 12.71 -38.69 -34.83
C SER A 618 14.18 -38.73 -35.25
N HIS A 619 15.05 -37.90 -34.68
CA HIS A 619 16.48 -37.86 -35.06
C HIS A 619 17.34 -38.76 -34.16
N HIS A 620 17.81 -39.89 -34.71
CA HIS A 620 19.04 -40.54 -34.25
C HIS A 620 20.23 -39.59 -34.46
N PRO A 621 21.25 -39.56 -33.57
CA PRO A 621 22.33 -38.59 -33.65
C PRO A 621 23.31 -39.07 -34.73
N SER A 622 23.11 -38.64 -35.97
CA SER A 622 24.18 -38.67 -36.95
C SER A 622 25.02 -37.40 -36.77
N ALA A 623 26.30 -37.61 -36.49
CA ALA A 623 27.28 -36.60 -36.13
C ALA A 623 27.20 -35.35 -37.01
N VAL A 624 26.86 -34.20 -36.41
CA VAL A 624 27.22 -32.90 -36.97
C VAL A 624 28.67 -32.65 -36.59
N THR A 625 29.57 -33.23 -37.38
CA THR A 625 30.95 -32.77 -37.48
C THR A 625 30.93 -31.37 -38.09
N MET A 626 31.30 -30.36 -37.29
CA MET A 626 31.66 -29.05 -37.84
C MET A 626 32.93 -29.21 -38.67
N ALA A 627 32.77 -29.42 -39.98
CA ALA A 627 33.86 -29.32 -40.93
C ALA A 627 34.19 -27.83 -41.17
N PRO A 628 35.49 -27.45 -41.16
CA PRO A 628 35.91 -26.06 -41.31
C PRO A 628 35.74 -25.59 -42.77
N PRO A 629 35.50 -24.29 -43.01
CA PRO A 629 35.40 -23.77 -44.38
C PRO A 629 36.78 -23.82 -45.06
N LYS A 630 36.89 -24.52 -46.19
CA LYS A 630 38.00 -24.44 -47.14
C LYS A 630 37.59 -23.62 -48.35
N GLY A 631 38.38 -22.60 -48.68
CA GLY A 631 38.37 -21.98 -50.01
C GLY A 631 38.97 -20.58 -50.08
N ALA A 632 40.31 -20.46 -50.13
CA ALA A 632 41.04 -19.58 -51.05
C ALA A 632 42.57 -19.72 -50.83
N GLU A 633 43.27 -20.19 -51.86
CA GLU A 633 44.73 -20.35 -51.90
C GLU A 633 45.42 -19.13 -52.55
N LYS A 634 46.61 -18.82 -52.02
CA LYS A 634 47.85 -18.25 -52.62
C LYS A 634 48.07 -16.73 -52.73
N ALA A 635 49.29 -16.36 -52.30
CA ALA A 635 49.86 -15.05 -51.98
C ALA A 635 50.40 -14.25 -53.20
N PRO A 636 50.88 -12.99 -53.03
CA PRO A 636 52.31 -12.79 -52.71
C PRO A 636 52.72 -11.56 -51.83
N ALA A 637 53.82 -11.78 -51.10
CA ALA A 637 54.97 -10.91 -50.72
C ALA A 637 54.91 -9.37 -50.49
N LYS A 638 55.43 -9.00 -49.30
CA LYS A 638 56.41 -7.92 -48.93
C LYS A 638 56.14 -6.43 -49.21
N LYS A 639 56.05 -5.65 -48.11
CA LYS A 639 56.91 -4.52 -47.63
C LYS A 639 56.14 -3.86 -46.45
N THR A 640 56.69 -3.44 -45.30
CA THR A 640 57.96 -2.75 -45.03
C THR A 640 58.26 -2.81 -43.52
N ALA A 641 59.54 -2.84 -43.16
CA ALA A 641 60.04 -2.82 -41.78
C ALA A 641 60.39 -1.40 -41.31
N LYS A 642 60.27 -1.12 -40.00
CA LYS A 642 61.28 -0.48 -39.11
C LYS A 642 60.66 -0.17 -37.72
N LYS A 643 61.16 -0.80 -36.63
CA LYS A 643 62.12 -0.29 -35.60
C LYS A 643 61.38 0.35 -34.40
N VAL A 644 61.68 0.15 -33.11
CA VAL A 644 62.88 -0.30 -32.35
C VAL A 644 62.43 -0.98 -31.05
N ALA A 645 63.17 -2.00 -30.60
CA ALA A 645 63.20 -2.45 -29.20
C ALA A 645 64.51 -1.99 -28.56
N GLU A 646 64.48 -1.53 -27.30
CA GLU A 646 65.68 -1.58 -26.45
C GLU A 646 65.33 -1.79 -24.96
N LYS A 647 66.20 -2.57 -24.30
CA LYS A 647 66.06 -3.27 -23.01
C LYS A 647 66.42 -2.40 -21.79
N ARG A 648 65.88 -2.76 -20.62
CA ARG A 648 66.53 -2.77 -19.27
C ARG A 648 65.62 -3.52 -18.28
N SER A 649 65.83 -4.79 -17.95
CA SER A 649 66.77 -5.42 -16.98
C SER A 649 66.37 -5.36 -15.49
N ARG A 650 66.15 -6.57 -14.94
CA ARG A 650 66.35 -7.09 -13.56
C ARG A 650 65.26 -6.95 -12.47
N ALA A 651 64.73 -8.13 -12.15
CA ALA A 651 64.47 -8.70 -10.82
C ALA A 651 63.21 -8.28 -10.03
N ALA A 652 62.13 -9.05 -10.19
CA ALA A 652 61.15 -9.27 -9.12
C ALA A 652 60.92 -10.79 -8.98
N ARG A 653 61.23 -11.33 -7.79
CA ARG A 653 61.06 -12.73 -7.42
C ARG A 653 59.62 -13.19 -7.67
N LYS A 654 59.45 -14.35 -8.31
CA LYS A 654 58.22 -15.16 -8.17
C LYS A 654 58.07 -15.53 -6.69
N GLN A 655 57.23 -14.81 -5.95
CA GLN A 655 56.72 -15.29 -4.67
C GLN A 655 55.49 -16.15 -4.97
N ILE A 656 55.68 -17.46 -4.93
CA ILE A 656 54.58 -18.40 -4.74
C ILE A 656 54.14 -18.22 -3.28
N SER A 657 53.00 -17.57 -3.03
CA SER A 657 52.42 -17.55 -1.69
C SER A 657 51.99 -18.99 -1.36
N LYS A 658 52.71 -19.64 -0.44
CA LYS A 658 52.23 -20.87 0.19
C LYS A 658 50.86 -20.58 0.79
N ALA A 659 49.82 -21.28 0.35
CA ALA A 659 48.54 -21.26 1.06
C ALA A 659 48.78 -21.83 2.47
N GLU A 660 48.69 -20.98 3.49
CA GLU A 660 48.80 -21.43 4.88
C GLU A 660 47.66 -22.41 5.18
N THR A 661 48.02 -23.53 5.79
CA THR A 661 47.07 -24.62 6.05
C THR A 661 46.85 -24.74 7.55
N TYR A 662 45.64 -24.48 8.00
CA TYR A 662 45.21 -24.52 9.41
C TYR A 662 44.79 -25.92 9.88
N LYS A 663 45.04 -26.97 9.08
CA LYS A 663 44.59 -28.35 9.36
C LYS A 663 44.94 -28.84 10.76
N ILE A 664 46.16 -28.56 11.22
CA ILE A 664 46.64 -28.99 12.55
C ILE A 664 45.88 -28.26 13.67
N TYR A 665 45.59 -26.96 13.51
CA TYR A 665 44.90 -26.16 14.51
C TYR A 665 43.43 -26.54 14.63
N ILE A 666 42.76 -26.71 13.49
CA ILE A 666 41.37 -27.18 13.43
C ILE A 666 41.25 -28.56 14.10
N TYR A 667 42.19 -29.47 13.83
CA TYR A 667 42.20 -30.79 14.48
C TYR A 667 42.39 -30.71 16.00
N LYS A 668 43.31 -29.86 16.48
CA LYS A 668 43.53 -29.64 17.91
C LYS A 668 42.31 -29.06 18.62
N VAL A 669 41.67 -28.04 18.04
CA VAL A 669 40.46 -27.42 18.60
C VAL A 669 39.30 -28.43 18.60
N LEU A 670 39.13 -29.19 17.51
CA LEU A 670 38.07 -30.21 17.44
C LEU A 670 38.23 -31.25 18.55
N LYS A 671 39.45 -31.72 18.81
CA LYS A 671 39.72 -32.67 19.90
C LYS A 671 39.56 -32.08 21.30
N GLN A 672 39.71 -30.76 21.47
CA GLN A 672 39.45 -30.09 22.74
C GLN A 672 37.94 -29.96 23.04
N VAL A 673 37.12 -29.69 22.01
CA VAL A 673 35.68 -29.47 22.18
C VAL A 673 34.89 -30.78 22.11
N HIS A 674 35.28 -31.71 21.23
CA HIS A 674 34.62 -33.01 21.02
C HIS A 674 35.65 -34.13 20.84
N PRO A 675 36.11 -34.77 21.94
CA PRO A 675 37.17 -35.79 21.92
C PRO A 675 36.86 -37.00 21.03
N ASP A 676 35.58 -37.38 20.94
CA ASP A 676 35.13 -38.61 20.31
C ASP A 676 34.73 -38.43 18.84
N THR A 677 34.73 -37.20 18.32
CA THR A 677 34.33 -36.92 16.94
C THR A 677 35.54 -36.93 15.99
N GLY A 678 35.40 -37.63 14.86
CA GLY A 678 36.36 -37.62 13.75
C GLY A 678 35.89 -36.74 12.60
N ILE A 679 36.82 -36.12 11.86
CA ILE A 679 36.51 -35.28 10.70
C ILE A 679 36.99 -35.93 9.39
N SER A 680 36.15 -35.93 8.36
CA SER A 680 36.52 -36.44 7.03
C SER A 680 37.52 -35.50 6.33
N SER A 681 38.33 -36.03 5.40
CA SER A 681 39.30 -35.23 4.63
C SER A 681 38.63 -34.13 3.78
N LYS A 682 37.42 -34.38 3.28
CA LYS A 682 36.61 -33.39 2.54
C LYS A 682 36.11 -32.27 3.45
N ALA A 683 35.57 -32.60 4.63
CA ALA A 683 35.16 -31.59 5.62
C ALA A 683 36.34 -30.77 6.15
N MET A 684 37.50 -31.41 6.35
CA MET A 684 38.75 -30.77 6.72
C MET A 684 39.23 -29.75 5.67
N SER A 685 39.06 -30.05 4.39
CA SER A 685 39.39 -29.12 3.30
C SER A 685 38.45 -27.94 3.22
N ILE A 686 37.14 -28.18 3.43
CA ILE A 686 36.12 -27.11 3.47
C ILE A 686 36.38 -26.17 4.64
N MET A 687 36.62 -26.71 5.84
CA MET A 687 36.95 -25.90 7.01
C MET A 687 38.22 -25.07 6.83
N ASN A 688 39.25 -25.65 6.20
CA ASN A 688 40.47 -24.91 5.90
C ASN A 688 40.24 -23.76 4.91
N SER A 689 39.38 -23.96 3.91
CA SER A 689 39.00 -22.91 2.96
C SER A 689 38.18 -21.80 3.65
N PHE A 690 37.27 -22.19 4.54
CA PHE A 690 36.42 -21.25 5.28
C PHE A 690 37.24 -20.36 6.23
N ILE A 691 38.23 -20.92 6.92
CA ILE A 691 39.12 -20.13 7.79
C ILE A 691 39.96 -19.13 6.98
N ASN A 692 40.46 -19.53 5.81
CA ASN A 692 41.21 -18.62 4.95
C ASN A 692 40.34 -17.45 4.47
N ASP A 693 39.10 -17.72 4.03
CA ASP A 693 38.18 -16.67 3.58
C ASP A 693 37.79 -15.71 4.73
N ILE A 694 37.52 -16.23 5.93
CA ILE A 694 37.25 -15.38 7.11
C ILE A 694 38.47 -14.54 7.48
N PHE A 695 39.67 -15.13 7.44
CA PHE A 695 40.90 -14.41 7.75
C PHE A 695 41.14 -13.26 6.76
N ASP A 696 40.98 -13.51 5.47
CA ASP A 696 41.12 -12.49 4.44
C ASP A 696 40.09 -11.38 4.59
N LYS A 697 38.82 -11.71 4.89
CA LYS A 697 37.78 -10.72 5.18
C LYS A 697 38.12 -9.86 6.39
N ILE A 698 38.60 -10.46 7.48
CA ILE A 698 39.01 -9.72 8.69
C ILE A 698 40.21 -8.83 8.39
N ALA A 699 41.20 -9.31 7.63
CA ALA A 699 42.38 -8.54 7.27
C ALA A 699 42.03 -7.32 6.40
N VAL A 700 41.17 -7.50 5.40
CA VAL A 700 40.70 -6.41 4.53
C VAL A 700 39.94 -5.36 5.34
N GLU A 701 39.00 -5.78 6.18
CA GLU A 701 38.18 -4.85 6.94
C GLU A 701 38.97 -4.13 8.03
N THR A 702 39.91 -4.82 8.67
CA THR A 702 40.85 -4.19 9.60
C THR A 702 41.72 -3.15 8.88
N GLY A 703 42.16 -3.44 7.66
CA GLY A 703 42.90 -2.50 6.82
C GLY A 703 42.07 -1.26 6.45
N ASN A 704 40.79 -1.44 6.13
CA ASN A 704 39.86 -0.35 5.87
C ASN A 704 39.66 0.52 7.12
N LEU A 705 39.49 -0.10 8.30
CA LEU A 705 39.35 0.62 9.57
C LEU A 705 40.60 1.41 9.95
N ALA A 706 41.80 0.85 9.75
CA ALA A 706 43.05 1.56 9.99
C ALA A 706 43.22 2.76 9.04
N ARG A 707 42.83 2.61 7.76
CA ARG A 707 42.80 3.72 6.78
C ARG A 707 41.78 4.80 7.17
N TYR A 708 40.60 4.41 7.63
CA TYR A 708 39.57 5.34 8.08
C TYR A 708 40.03 6.18 9.27
N ASN A 709 40.73 5.55 10.22
CA ASN A 709 41.30 6.22 11.39
C ASN A 709 42.62 6.95 11.09
N LYS A 710 43.09 6.96 9.83
CA LYS A 710 44.37 7.54 9.38
C LYS A 710 45.59 7.04 10.18
N LYS A 711 45.56 5.80 10.66
CA LYS A 711 46.67 5.19 11.39
C LYS A 711 47.51 4.32 10.45
N PRO A 712 48.85 4.44 10.47
CA PRO A 712 49.73 3.59 9.67
C PRO A 712 49.89 2.18 10.26
N THR A 713 49.49 1.98 11.52
CA THR A 713 49.63 0.71 12.24
C THR A 713 48.26 0.20 12.71
N ILE A 714 48.01 -1.10 12.48
CA ILE A 714 46.81 -1.79 12.93
C ILE A 714 46.92 -2.03 14.44
N THR A 715 45.89 -1.63 15.18
CA THR A 715 45.77 -1.83 16.63
C THR A 715 44.81 -2.96 16.97
N SER A 716 44.95 -3.57 18.16
CA SER A 716 44.06 -4.63 18.64
C SER A 716 42.58 -4.24 18.63
N ARG A 717 42.28 -2.95 18.84
CA ARG A 717 40.92 -2.39 18.79
C ARG A 717 40.30 -2.46 17.38
N GLU A 718 41.08 -2.26 16.33
CA GLU A 718 40.61 -2.32 14.95
C GLU A 718 40.30 -3.77 14.56
N ILE A 719 41.14 -4.71 14.97
CA ILE A 719 40.91 -6.16 14.77
C ILE A 719 39.64 -6.60 15.50
N GLN A 720 39.48 -6.22 16.78
CA GLN A 720 38.27 -6.58 17.55
C GLN A 720 37.00 -5.98 16.94
N THR A 721 37.09 -4.78 16.37
CA THR A 721 35.97 -4.13 15.69
C THR A 721 35.64 -4.84 14.38
N ALA A 722 36.64 -5.17 13.55
CA ALA A 722 36.46 -5.94 12.33
C ALA A 722 35.81 -7.31 12.59
N VAL A 723 36.25 -8.01 13.65
CA VAL A 723 35.68 -9.31 14.05
C VAL A 723 34.20 -9.19 14.43
N ARG A 724 33.80 -8.11 15.12
CA ARG A 724 32.39 -7.84 15.46
C ARG A 724 31.53 -7.44 14.27
N LEU A 725 32.13 -6.88 13.22
CA LEU A 725 31.44 -6.52 11.99
C LEU A 725 31.24 -7.74 11.07
N ILE A 726 32.20 -8.66 11.03
CA ILE A 726 32.20 -9.79 10.10
C ILE A 726 31.49 -11.02 10.66
N LEU A 727 31.63 -11.30 11.96
CA LEU A 727 31.04 -12.49 12.57
C LEU A 727 29.70 -12.16 13.26
N PRO A 728 28.69 -13.04 13.17
CA PRO A 728 27.38 -12.81 13.78
C PRO A 728 27.42 -12.95 15.31
N GLY A 729 26.86 -11.96 16.02
CA GLY A 729 26.41 -12.04 17.42
C GLY A 729 27.35 -12.78 18.39
N GLU A 730 26.89 -13.93 18.89
CA GLU A 730 27.58 -14.73 19.91
C GLU A 730 28.94 -15.29 19.44
N LEU A 731 29.09 -15.62 18.15
CA LEU A 731 30.37 -16.08 17.59
C LEU A 731 31.43 -14.98 17.66
N SER A 732 31.04 -13.72 17.42
CA SER A 732 31.98 -12.60 17.51
C SER A 732 32.46 -12.35 18.95
N LYS A 733 31.56 -12.49 19.95
CA LYS A 733 31.90 -12.34 21.37
C LYS A 733 32.85 -13.45 21.82
N HIS A 734 32.56 -14.70 21.43
CA HIS A 734 33.41 -15.84 21.75
C HIS A 734 34.79 -15.71 21.09
N ALA A 735 34.85 -15.34 19.81
CA ALA A 735 36.10 -15.14 19.08
C ALA A 735 36.97 -14.03 19.70
N VAL A 736 36.37 -12.89 20.09
CA VAL A 736 37.10 -11.80 20.77
C VAL A 736 37.58 -12.22 22.16
N SER A 737 36.78 -12.98 22.91
CA SER A 737 37.17 -13.49 24.23
C SER A 737 38.36 -14.46 24.13
N GLU A 738 38.28 -15.47 23.26
CA GLU A 738 39.38 -16.44 23.07
C GLU A 738 40.64 -15.78 22.49
N GLY A 739 40.49 -14.84 21.55
CA GLY A 739 41.60 -14.04 21.03
C GLY A 739 42.29 -13.23 22.12
N THR A 740 41.51 -12.60 23.01
CA THR A 740 42.07 -11.83 24.14
C THR A 740 42.81 -12.75 25.12
N LYS A 741 42.23 -13.91 25.48
CA LYS A 741 42.91 -14.91 26.32
C LYS A 741 44.23 -15.39 25.72
N ALA A 742 44.26 -15.64 24.41
CA ALA A 742 45.47 -16.06 23.71
C ALA A 742 46.58 -14.99 23.75
N VAL A 743 46.21 -13.71 23.54
CA VAL A 743 47.14 -12.59 23.66
C VAL A 743 47.64 -12.41 25.09
N THR A 744 46.77 -12.53 26.10
CA THR A 744 47.18 -12.47 27.51
C THR A 744 48.16 -13.58 27.84
N LYS A 745 47.89 -14.82 27.44
CA LYS A 745 48.80 -15.97 27.63
C LYS A 745 50.17 -15.74 26.98
N PHE A 746 50.19 -15.17 25.77
CA PHE A 746 51.43 -14.84 25.05
C PHE A 746 52.20 -13.68 25.69
N THR A 747 51.52 -12.77 26.40
CA THR A 747 52.16 -11.64 27.09
C THR A 747 52.67 -12.04 28.48
N SER A 748 52.05 -13.07 29.09
CA SER A 748 52.38 -13.57 30.44
C SER A 748 53.41 -14.71 30.49
N GLY A 749 53.74 -15.32 29.35
CA GLY A 749 54.75 -16.37 29.20
C GLY A 749 55.79 -15.95 28.19
#